data_AF-A0A826HKU6-F1
#
_entry.id   AF-A0A826HKU6-F1
#
_cell.length_a   1.000
_cell.length_b   1.000
_cell.length_c   1.000
_cell.angle_alpha   90.00
_cell.angle_beta   90.00
_cell.angle_gamma   90.00
#
_symmetry.space_group_name_H-M   'P 1'
#
loop_
_entity.id
_entity.type
_entity.pdbx_description
1 polymer ?
#
loop_
_entity_poly.entity_id
_entity_poly.type
_entity_poly.pdbx_seq_one_letter_code
_entity_poly.pdbx_strand_id
1 'polypeptide(L)'
;MTDKKETAEEKKDELAAEYDASQIQVLSGLEAVRKRPGMYIGSTSSQGLHHLVWEIIDNGIDEALAGFATRIEVEVNPDNSVTVTDDGRGIPVDIQSKTGRPALETVYTVLHAGGKFGGGGYKVSGGLHGVGASVVNALSTDLDVTVTRGGKRYYIDFIRGKVNTPMKVIGTAPEHEHGTKVHFLPDPDIFTEIRTFDDKILTTRIRELAFLNKGLKLTFTDKRAATHEKLVFHYEGGLKSYVDFLTEKKENLLQEPIYVEGQDKGITVEVALQYTNDYHSTLLTFANNIHTYEGGTHETGFKTALTRVINDYARRSGALKDSDDPLSGDDVREGLTAVVSVKHPDPQFEGQTKTKLGNSDARTVVDRTFSDHFNKFLMEHPADGKLIIDKAMLASKARLAAKRAREVTRKKSGLEISNLPGKLADNTSKDPEISELFIVEGDSAGGSAKSGRSRLTQAILPIRGKILNVEKASMERILANEEIRTLFTAMGTGFGQDFDINKARYHKLIIMTDADVDGAHIRTLLLTLIYRYMRPVLDAGYVYIAQPPLYRLRQGKMTQYIDSDEELQDILGQLPPSPKPEIQRYKGLGEMDANQLWETTMDPDNRRLLRVSPKDAEAADGVFEMLMGDHVEPRRKFIEDNAVFVDPNNIDA
;
A
#
# COMPACT_ATOMS: atom_id res chain seq x y z
N MET A 1 38.43 29.43 28.51
CA MET A 1 37.02 29.06 28.20
C MET A 1 36.15 30.28 27.90
N THR A 2 36.63 31.51 28.14
CA THR A 2 35.96 32.79 27.89
C THR A 2 36.05 33.24 26.41
N ASP A 3 37.23 33.21 25.78
CA ASP A 3 37.40 33.68 24.39
C ASP A 3 36.65 32.85 23.33
N LYS A 4 36.38 31.56 23.60
CA LYS A 4 35.56 30.69 22.73
C LYS A 4 34.05 30.93 22.88
N LYS A 5 33.61 31.56 23.96
CA LYS A 5 32.20 31.93 24.16
C LYS A 5 31.89 33.27 23.50
N GLU A 6 32.77 34.26 23.66
CA GLU A 6 32.63 35.59 23.01
C GLU A 6 32.57 35.46 21.48
N THR A 7 33.44 34.65 20.87
CA THR A 7 33.43 34.41 19.42
C THR A 7 32.21 33.63 18.89
N ALA A 8 31.51 32.88 19.76
CA ALA A 8 30.28 32.19 19.39
C ALA A 8 29.05 33.09 19.54
N GLU A 9 29.08 34.02 20.50
CA GLU A 9 28.05 35.03 20.72
C GLU A 9 28.09 36.10 19.62
N GLU A 10 29.28 36.60 19.26
CA GLU A 10 29.47 37.54 18.15
C GLU A 10 29.00 36.96 16.81
N LYS A 11 29.34 35.68 16.52
CA LYS A 11 28.82 34.99 15.33
C LYS A 11 27.31 34.84 15.32
N LYS A 12 26.71 34.66 16.50
CA LYS A 12 25.26 34.49 16.62
C LYS A 12 24.53 35.81 16.42
N ASP A 13 25.13 36.91 16.87
CA ASP A 13 24.63 38.26 16.66
C ASP A 13 24.82 38.72 15.20
N GLU A 14 25.93 38.35 14.54
CA GLU A 14 26.11 38.55 13.09
C GLU A 14 25.07 37.77 12.28
N LEU A 15 24.84 36.48 12.59
CA LEU A 15 23.82 35.67 11.92
C LEU A 15 22.39 36.18 12.19
N ALA A 16 22.14 36.77 13.36
CA ALA A 16 20.85 37.40 13.68
C ALA A 16 20.65 38.71 12.89
N ALA A 17 21.73 39.45 12.64
CA ALA A 17 21.71 40.65 11.80
C ALA A 17 21.56 40.32 10.29
N GLU A 18 22.03 39.15 9.84
CA GLU A 18 21.84 38.65 8.47
C GLU A 18 20.38 38.20 8.18
N TYR A 19 19.59 37.86 9.20
CA TYR A 19 18.18 37.48 9.04
C TYR A 19 17.27 38.71 9.03
N ASP A 20 17.19 39.36 7.88
CA ASP A 20 16.33 40.52 7.65
C ASP A 20 15.10 40.18 6.77
N ALA A 21 14.28 41.20 6.47
CA ALA A 21 13.09 41.04 5.66
C ALA A 21 13.38 40.52 4.23
N SER A 22 14.58 40.72 3.70
CA SER A 22 14.97 40.24 2.36
C SER A 22 15.17 38.71 2.31
N GLN A 23 15.38 38.07 3.47
CA GLN A 23 15.43 36.61 3.61
C GLN A 23 14.03 35.96 3.59
N ILE A 24 12.95 36.75 3.68
CA ILE A 24 11.57 36.26 3.57
C ILE A 24 11.21 36.12 2.09
N GLN A 25 11.33 34.90 1.56
CA GLN A 25 10.98 34.60 0.18
C GLN A 25 9.47 34.32 0.05
N VAL A 26 8.75 35.18 -0.68
CA VAL A 26 7.35 34.95 -1.05
C VAL A 26 7.30 34.21 -2.39
N LEU A 27 6.87 32.95 -2.36
CA LEU A 27 6.65 32.15 -3.57
C LEU A 27 5.24 32.43 -4.12
N SER A 28 5.14 32.83 -5.38
CA SER A 28 3.87 33.18 -6.00
C SER A 28 3.33 32.06 -6.89
N GLY A 29 2.02 31.79 -6.79
CA GLY A 29 1.31 30.83 -7.65
C GLY A 29 1.95 29.43 -7.67
N LEU A 30 2.27 28.95 -8.86
CA LEU A 30 2.79 27.59 -9.08
C LEU A 30 4.27 27.40 -8.70
N GLU A 31 5.01 28.49 -8.43
CA GLU A 31 6.39 28.38 -7.95
C GLU A 31 6.47 27.70 -6.57
N ALA A 32 5.47 27.93 -5.73
CA ALA A 32 5.34 27.27 -4.43
C ALA A 32 5.17 25.75 -4.58
N VAL A 33 4.38 25.31 -5.57
CA VAL A 33 4.16 23.90 -5.88
C VAL A 33 5.46 23.24 -6.32
N ARG A 34 6.20 23.86 -7.25
CA ARG A 34 7.47 23.32 -7.75
C ARG A 34 8.55 23.25 -6.68
N LYS A 35 8.57 24.20 -5.73
CA LYS A 35 9.55 24.20 -4.63
C LYS A 35 9.25 23.15 -3.55
N ARG A 36 7.97 22.82 -3.36
CA ARG A 36 7.49 21.89 -2.32
C ARG A 36 6.45 20.89 -2.88
N PRO A 37 6.82 20.06 -3.88
CA PRO A 37 5.86 19.18 -4.57
C PRO A 37 5.19 18.16 -3.63
N GLY A 38 5.93 17.61 -2.67
CA GLY A 38 5.40 16.62 -1.72
C GLY A 38 4.19 17.11 -0.91
N MET A 39 4.04 18.42 -0.68
CA MET A 39 2.86 18.97 0.00
C MET A 39 1.57 18.83 -0.84
N TYR A 40 1.70 18.74 -2.16
CA TYR A 40 0.57 18.70 -3.09
C TYR A 40 0.29 17.30 -3.62
N ILE A 41 1.33 16.51 -3.89
CA ILE A 41 1.25 15.16 -4.48
C ILE A 41 1.77 14.05 -3.55
N GLY A 42 2.00 14.36 -2.27
CA GLY A 42 2.49 13.42 -1.25
C GLY A 42 4.00 13.18 -1.29
N SER A 43 4.54 12.78 -2.44
CA SER A 43 5.99 12.56 -2.63
C SER A 43 6.43 12.85 -4.06
N THR A 44 7.74 12.84 -4.32
CA THR A 44 8.33 12.90 -5.67
C THR A 44 8.82 11.53 -6.17
N SER A 45 8.32 10.45 -5.54
CA SER A 45 8.61 9.08 -5.93
C SER A 45 7.59 8.58 -6.97
N SER A 46 7.61 7.27 -7.29
CA SER A 46 6.62 6.63 -8.17
C SER A 46 5.19 6.99 -7.78
N GLN A 47 4.87 7.04 -6.47
CA GLN A 47 3.52 7.37 -6.01
C GLN A 47 3.08 8.76 -6.48
N GLY A 48 3.93 9.77 -6.31
CA GLY A 48 3.64 11.15 -6.74
C GLY A 48 3.59 11.30 -8.25
N LEU A 49 4.43 10.56 -8.98
CA LEU A 49 4.42 10.54 -10.44
C LEU A 49 3.06 10.05 -10.98
N HIS A 50 2.59 8.90 -10.49
CA HIS A 50 1.28 8.37 -10.85
C HIS A 50 0.12 9.24 -10.36
N HIS A 51 0.31 9.95 -9.24
CA HIS A 51 -0.68 10.89 -8.73
C HIS A 51 -1.02 12.01 -9.71
N LEU A 52 -0.06 12.43 -10.56
CA LEU A 52 -0.34 13.39 -11.62
C LEU A 52 -1.42 12.88 -12.59
N VAL A 53 -1.38 11.58 -12.90
CA VAL A 53 -2.34 10.94 -13.81
C VAL A 53 -3.72 10.89 -13.15
N TRP A 54 -3.78 10.56 -11.85
CA TRP A 54 -5.03 10.50 -11.09
C TRP A 54 -5.76 11.84 -11.07
N GLU A 55 -5.05 12.94 -10.83
CA GLU A 55 -5.65 14.28 -10.79
C GLU A 55 -6.27 14.72 -12.14
N ILE A 56 -5.81 14.16 -13.26
CA ILE A 56 -6.42 14.40 -14.57
C ILE A 56 -7.58 13.45 -14.83
N ILE A 57 -7.41 12.14 -14.56
CA ILE A 57 -8.49 11.15 -14.71
C ILE A 57 -9.70 11.53 -13.85
N ASP A 58 -9.46 11.97 -12.61
CA ASP A 58 -10.51 12.33 -11.65
C ASP A 58 -11.42 13.46 -12.17
N ASN A 59 -10.91 14.37 -13.02
CA ASN A 59 -11.76 15.39 -13.63
C ASN A 59 -12.73 14.79 -14.66
N GLY A 60 -12.28 13.80 -15.45
CA GLY A 60 -13.15 13.04 -16.35
C GLY A 60 -14.16 12.19 -15.56
N ILE A 61 -13.75 11.62 -14.44
CA ILE A 61 -14.62 10.88 -13.52
C ILE A 61 -15.69 11.80 -12.92
N ASP A 62 -15.33 13.02 -12.52
CA ASP A 62 -16.29 14.00 -12.01
C ASP A 62 -17.33 14.38 -13.08
N GLU A 63 -16.94 14.47 -14.37
CA GLU A 63 -17.88 14.63 -15.50
C GLU A 63 -18.79 13.41 -15.68
N ALA A 64 -18.27 12.20 -15.49
CA ALA A 64 -19.06 10.97 -15.54
C ALA A 64 -20.06 10.89 -14.39
N LEU A 65 -19.65 11.23 -13.16
CA LEU A 65 -20.53 11.33 -11.99
C LEU A 65 -21.63 12.38 -12.16
N ALA A 66 -21.35 13.43 -12.93
CA ALA A 66 -22.34 14.44 -13.32
C ALA A 66 -23.24 13.99 -14.49
N GLY A 67 -22.99 12.82 -15.08
CA GLY A 67 -23.79 12.22 -16.15
C GLY A 67 -23.46 12.72 -17.56
N PHE A 68 -22.29 13.35 -17.76
CA PHE A 68 -21.91 13.93 -19.05
C PHE A 68 -20.83 13.15 -19.79
N ALA A 69 -19.96 12.42 -19.08
CA ALA A 69 -18.94 11.58 -19.69
C ALA A 69 -19.33 10.10 -19.65
N THR A 70 -19.04 9.38 -20.73
CA THR A 70 -19.23 7.93 -20.86
C THR A 70 -17.94 7.18 -21.17
N ARG A 71 -16.88 7.90 -21.55
CA ARG A 71 -15.58 7.34 -21.92
C ARG A 71 -14.42 8.20 -21.44
N ILE A 72 -13.43 7.55 -20.84
CA ILE A 72 -12.12 8.14 -20.53
C ILE A 72 -11.03 7.26 -21.14
N GLU A 73 -10.13 7.86 -21.91
CA GLU A 73 -9.01 7.18 -22.55
C GLU A 73 -7.69 7.67 -21.97
N VAL A 74 -6.84 6.74 -21.55
CA VAL A 74 -5.51 7.01 -20.97
C VAL A 74 -4.45 6.35 -21.85
N GLU A 75 -3.47 7.13 -22.28
CA GLU A 75 -2.39 6.66 -23.13
C GLU A 75 -1.04 7.07 -22.53
N VAL A 76 -0.09 6.13 -22.44
CA VAL A 76 1.31 6.42 -22.15
C VAL A 76 2.06 6.44 -23.47
N ASN A 77 2.76 7.54 -23.79
CA ASN A 77 3.41 7.73 -25.08
C ASN A 77 4.89 7.28 -25.04
N PRO A 78 5.56 7.12 -26.21
CA PRO A 78 6.95 6.65 -26.28
C PRO A 78 7.98 7.52 -25.53
N ASP A 79 7.71 8.81 -25.37
CA ASP A 79 8.53 9.77 -24.62
C ASP A 79 8.20 9.79 -23.12
N ASN A 80 7.36 8.85 -22.66
CA ASN A 80 6.86 8.75 -21.30
C ASN A 80 6.01 9.96 -20.85
N SER A 81 5.43 10.71 -21.79
CA SER A 81 4.30 11.60 -21.52
C SER A 81 2.99 10.81 -21.38
N VAL A 82 1.99 11.41 -20.75
CA VAL A 82 0.65 10.82 -20.60
C VAL A 82 -0.39 11.70 -21.27
N THR A 83 -1.30 11.07 -21.98
CA THR A 83 -2.49 11.69 -22.57
C THR A 83 -3.73 11.13 -21.88
N VAL A 84 -4.61 12.01 -21.40
CA VAL A 84 -5.94 11.64 -20.89
C VAL A 84 -6.99 12.37 -21.71
N THR A 85 -7.97 11.65 -22.25
CA THR A 85 -9.07 12.21 -23.03
C THR A 85 -10.41 11.78 -22.44
N ASP A 86 -11.28 12.72 -22.14
CA ASP A 86 -12.68 12.47 -21.74
C ASP A 86 -13.66 13.01 -22.78
N ASP A 87 -14.86 12.43 -22.80
CA ASP A 87 -16.01 12.89 -23.59
C ASP A 87 -17.01 13.71 -22.74
N GLY A 88 -16.57 14.35 -21.66
CA GLY A 88 -17.41 15.22 -20.84
C GLY A 88 -17.74 16.55 -21.51
N ARG A 89 -18.27 17.52 -20.76
CA ARG A 89 -18.73 18.82 -21.32
C ARG A 89 -17.62 19.70 -21.89
N GLY A 90 -16.36 19.39 -21.61
CA GLY A 90 -15.21 20.24 -21.90
C GLY A 90 -15.04 21.39 -20.89
N ILE A 91 -13.80 21.65 -20.48
CA ILE A 91 -13.48 22.77 -19.57
C ILE A 91 -13.99 24.10 -20.14
N PRO A 92 -14.61 25.00 -19.34
CA PRO A 92 -15.09 26.28 -19.83
C PRO A 92 -13.98 27.13 -20.48
N VAL A 93 -14.28 27.73 -21.64
CA VAL A 93 -13.34 28.55 -22.43
C VAL A 93 -13.62 30.04 -22.32
N ASP A 94 -14.76 30.42 -21.74
CA ASP A 94 -15.15 31.81 -21.55
C ASP A 94 -14.24 32.53 -20.54
N ILE A 95 -14.24 33.87 -20.59
CA ILE A 95 -13.46 34.69 -19.66
C ILE A 95 -14.04 34.57 -18.25
N GLN A 96 -13.18 34.22 -17.29
CA GLN A 96 -13.52 34.17 -15.87
C GLN A 96 -13.45 35.59 -15.27
N SER A 97 -14.52 36.02 -14.61
CA SER A 97 -14.73 37.43 -14.22
C SER A 97 -13.75 37.98 -13.17
N LYS A 98 -13.19 37.14 -12.30
CA LYS A 98 -12.21 37.53 -11.26
C LYS A 98 -10.78 37.57 -11.79
N THR A 99 -10.39 36.63 -12.66
CA THR A 99 -9.02 36.55 -13.20
C THR A 99 -8.84 37.37 -14.46
N GLY A 100 -9.93 37.69 -15.17
CA GLY A 100 -9.89 38.39 -16.46
C GLY A 100 -9.29 37.57 -17.59
N ARG A 101 -9.13 36.25 -17.40
CA ARG A 101 -8.49 35.32 -18.32
C ARG A 101 -9.48 34.21 -18.71
N PRO A 102 -9.24 33.46 -19.79
CA PRO A 102 -10.02 32.27 -20.09
C PRO A 102 -10.07 31.33 -18.87
N ALA A 103 -11.24 30.74 -18.60
CA ALA A 103 -11.40 29.81 -17.49
C ALA A 103 -10.49 28.58 -17.65
N LEU A 104 -10.26 28.12 -18.89
CA LEU A 104 -9.29 27.09 -19.23
C LEU A 104 -7.86 27.45 -18.75
N GLU A 105 -7.38 28.67 -19.02
CA GLU A 105 -6.08 29.11 -18.49
C GLU A 105 -6.09 29.18 -16.96
N THR A 106 -7.18 29.70 -16.40
CA THR A 106 -7.32 29.92 -14.95
C THR A 106 -7.21 28.60 -14.16
N VAL A 107 -7.85 27.53 -14.61
CA VAL A 107 -7.82 26.20 -13.95
C VAL A 107 -6.42 25.59 -13.92
N TYR A 108 -5.57 25.91 -14.89
CA TYR A 108 -4.21 25.36 -14.99
C TYR A 108 -3.14 26.28 -14.39
N THR A 109 -3.43 27.54 -14.08
CA THR A 109 -2.43 28.53 -13.62
C THR A 109 -2.69 29.09 -12.23
N VAL A 110 -3.92 28.97 -11.71
CA VAL A 110 -4.32 29.52 -10.41
C VAL A 110 -4.70 28.38 -9.47
N LEU A 111 -4.03 28.31 -8.32
CA LEU A 111 -4.38 27.38 -7.25
C LEU A 111 -5.78 27.70 -6.71
N HIS A 112 -6.53 26.67 -6.33
CA HIS A 112 -7.89 26.78 -5.80
C HIS A 112 -8.89 27.39 -6.80
N ALA A 113 -8.67 27.17 -8.09
CA ALA A 113 -9.57 27.59 -9.14
C ALA A 113 -10.26 26.38 -9.78
N GLY A 114 -11.58 26.28 -9.62
CA GLY A 114 -12.38 25.22 -10.23
C GLY A 114 -13.88 25.38 -10.02
N GLY A 115 -14.69 24.71 -10.84
CA GLY A 115 -16.15 24.71 -10.74
C GLY A 115 -16.72 23.98 -9.51
N LYS A 116 -15.84 23.40 -8.68
CA LYS A 116 -16.17 22.53 -7.55
C LYS A 116 -16.57 23.32 -6.28
N PHE A 117 -16.27 24.63 -6.20
CA PHE A 117 -16.52 25.46 -5.00
C PHE A 117 -17.86 26.21 -4.98
N GLY A 118 -18.60 26.24 -6.10
CA GLY A 118 -19.78 27.09 -6.27
C GLY A 118 -21.12 26.39 -6.22
N GLY A 119 -21.17 25.10 -5.88
CA GLY A 119 -22.39 24.28 -5.83
C GLY A 119 -23.09 24.00 -7.17
N GLY A 120 -22.76 24.73 -8.24
CA GLY A 120 -23.41 24.61 -9.56
C GLY A 120 -22.70 23.71 -10.59
N GLY A 121 -21.42 23.38 -10.40
CA GLY A 121 -20.63 22.62 -11.39
C GLY A 121 -20.71 21.10 -11.24
N TYR A 122 -20.60 20.61 -10.01
CA TYR A 122 -20.65 19.20 -9.63
C TYR A 122 -21.35 19.05 -8.28
N LYS A 123 -22.24 18.05 -8.15
CA LYS A 123 -22.97 17.76 -6.90
C LYS A 123 -22.19 16.82 -5.97
N VAL A 124 -21.32 15.99 -6.53
CA VAL A 124 -20.40 15.06 -5.86
C VAL A 124 -19.12 15.04 -6.69
N SER A 125 -17.95 15.17 -6.05
CA SER A 125 -16.65 15.10 -6.74
C SER A 125 -15.53 14.57 -5.84
N GLY A 126 -14.56 13.88 -6.42
CA GLY A 126 -13.33 13.47 -5.69
C GLY A 126 -12.32 14.62 -5.52
N GLY A 127 -12.30 15.56 -6.47
CA GLY A 127 -11.52 16.78 -6.36
C GLY A 127 -12.21 17.82 -5.47
N LEU A 128 -11.58 18.23 -4.37
CA LEU A 128 -12.17 19.20 -3.41
C LEU A 128 -11.43 20.53 -3.38
N HIS A 129 -10.15 20.51 -3.72
CA HIS A 129 -9.25 21.63 -3.45
C HIS A 129 -8.99 22.53 -4.66
N GLY A 130 -9.45 22.14 -5.86
CA GLY A 130 -9.26 22.92 -7.09
C GLY A 130 -7.80 23.21 -7.41
N VAL A 131 -6.89 22.31 -7.06
CA VAL A 131 -5.44 22.43 -7.31
C VAL A 131 -4.90 21.40 -8.29
N GLY A 132 -5.57 20.26 -8.49
CA GLY A 132 -5.08 19.12 -9.27
C GLY A 132 -4.44 19.47 -10.61
N ALA A 133 -5.26 19.96 -11.56
CA ALA A 133 -4.80 20.33 -12.90
C ALA A 133 -3.64 21.34 -12.90
N SER A 134 -3.71 22.34 -12.01
CA SER A 134 -2.65 23.34 -11.86
C SER A 134 -1.36 22.77 -11.27
N VAL A 135 -1.44 21.78 -10.39
CA VAL A 135 -0.29 21.06 -9.84
C VAL A 135 0.34 20.18 -10.93
N VAL A 136 -0.46 19.49 -11.73
CA VAL A 136 0.06 18.71 -12.88
C VAL A 136 0.81 19.63 -13.85
N ASN A 137 0.25 20.81 -14.16
CA ASN A 137 0.94 21.81 -14.97
C ASN A 137 2.25 22.30 -14.36
N ALA A 138 2.23 22.62 -13.06
CA ALA A 138 3.42 23.07 -12.35
C ALA A 138 4.54 22.02 -12.37
N LEU A 139 4.19 20.74 -12.27
CA LEU A 139 5.12 19.62 -12.14
C LEU A 139 5.45 18.93 -13.47
N SER A 140 5.05 19.52 -14.59
CA SER A 140 5.36 19.06 -15.95
C SER A 140 6.36 19.99 -16.63
N THR A 141 7.21 19.45 -17.50
CA THR A 141 8.04 20.27 -18.40
C THR A 141 7.15 20.95 -19.42
N ASP A 142 6.28 20.15 -20.04
CA ASP A 142 5.34 20.55 -21.08
C ASP A 142 3.95 20.02 -20.72
N LEU A 143 2.93 20.85 -20.91
CA LEU A 143 1.53 20.45 -20.80
C LEU A 143 0.73 21.16 -21.87
N ASP A 144 -0.09 20.43 -22.62
CA ASP A 144 -1.07 20.98 -23.53
C ASP A 144 -2.48 20.51 -23.21
N VAL A 145 -3.46 21.35 -23.57
CA VAL A 145 -4.87 21.04 -23.39
C VAL A 145 -5.62 21.41 -24.65
N THR A 146 -6.36 20.44 -25.18
CA THR A 146 -7.33 20.65 -26.25
C THR A 146 -8.74 20.47 -25.69
N VAL A 147 -9.58 21.49 -25.84
CA VAL A 147 -11.00 21.43 -25.46
C VAL A 147 -11.86 21.48 -26.71
N THR A 148 -12.76 20.51 -26.86
CA THR A 148 -13.83 20.58 -27.86
C THR A 148 -15.11 21.02 -27.16
N ARG A 149 -15.67 22.17 -27.56
CA ARG A 149 -16.92 22.71 -27.00
C ARG A 149 -17.55 23.73 -27.94
N GLY A 150 -18.87 23.71 -28.07
CA GLY A 150 -19.61 24.72 -28.86
C GLY A 150 -19.21 24.76 -30.34
N GLY A 151 -18.99 23.59 -30.95
CA GLY A 151 -18.61 23.44 -32.35
C GLY A 151 -17.18 23.89 -32.71
N LYS A 152 -16.32 24.12 -31.70
CA LYS A 152 -14.94 24.59 -31.88
C LYS A 152 -13.96 23.75 -31.07
N ARG A 153 -12.71 23.71 -31.54
CA ARG A 153 -11.56 23.14 -30.83
C ARG A 153 -10.64 24.26 -30.38
N TYR A 154 -10.37 24.30 -29.09
CA TYR A 154 -9.52 25.29 -28.42
C TYR A 154 -8.23 24.61 -27.96
N TYR A 155 -7.11 25.30 -28.06
CA TYR A 155 -5.80 24.82 -27.66
C TYR A 155 -5.09 25.85 -26.79
N ILE A 156 -4.43 25.38 -25.74
CA ILE A 156 -3.51 26.13 -24.89
C ILE A 156 -2.34 25.21 -24.51
N ASP A 157 -1.14 25.76 -24.37
CA ASP A 157 0.01 25.01 -23.85
C ASP A 157 0.81 25.81 -22.83
N PHE A 158 1.58 25.06 -22.05
CA PHE A 158 2.32 25.54 -20.92
C PHE A 158 3.70 24.89 -20.87
N ILE A 159 4.68 25.67 -20.42
CA ILE A 159 6.02 25.19 -20.10
C ILE A 159 6.27 25.46 -18.62
N ARG A 160 6.49 24.39 -17.83
CA ARG A 160 6.78 24.47 -16.39
C ARG A 160 5.78 25.33 -15.61
N GLY A 161 4.49 25.13 -15.88
CA GLY A 161 3.39 25.85 -15.23
C GLY A 161 3.08 27.25 -15.81
N LYS A 162 3.86 27.74 -16.77
CA LYS A 162 3.67 29.07 -17.38
C LYS A 162 3.03 28.94 -18.75
N VAL A 163 2.08 29.82 -19.06
CA VAL A 163 1.47 29.88 -20.40
C VAL A 163 2.56 30.12 -21.43
N ASN A 164 2.67 29.22 -22.41
CA ASN A 164 3.60 29.37 -23.53
C ASN A 164 2.85 29.91 -24.75
N THR A 165 1.77 29.23 -25.16
CA THR A 165 0.84 29.68 -26.19
C THR A 165 -0.50 30.06 -25.56
N PRO A 166 -0.94 31.33 -25.64
CA PRO A 166 -2.27 31.73 -25.20
C PRO A 166 -3.38 30.95 -25.89
N MET A 167 -4.52 30.79 -25.22
CA MET A 167 -5.65 30.03 -25.75
C MET A 167 -6.07 30.52 -27.14
N LYS A 168 -6.10 29.61 -28.12
CA LYS A 168 -6.49 29.88 -29.50
C LYS A 168 -7.45 28.83 -30.03
N VAL A 169 -8.27 29.20 -31.01
CA VAL A 169 -9.09 28.25 -31.75
C VAL A 169 -8.22 27.59 -32.81
N ILE A 170 -8.18 26.26 -32.83
CA ILE A 170 -7.37 25.46 -33.78
C ILE A 170 -8.21 24.75 -34.85
N GLY A 171 -9.55 24.79 -34.73
CA GLY A 171 -10.44 24.23 -35.73
C GLY A 171 -11.90 24.23 -35.31
N THR A 172 -12.75 23.73 -36.21
CA THR A 172 -14.17 23.46 -35.96
C THR A 172 -14.38 21.99 -35.58
N ALA A 173 -15.44 21.71 -34.83
CA ALA A 173 -15.90 20.36 -34.52
C ALA A 173 -17.41 20.26 -34.74
N PRO A 174 -17.97 19.06 -34.97
CA PRO A 174 -19.41 18.85 -34.94
C PRO A 174 -20.01 19.34 -33.62
N GLU A 175 -21.23 19.90 -33.64
CA GLU A 175 -21.83 20.48 -32.42
C GLU A 175 -22.05 19.46 -31.28
N HIS A 176 -22.25 18.19 -31.63
CA HIS A 176 -22.42 17.12 -30.66
C HIS A 176 -21.09 16.62 -30.07
N GLU A 177 -19.95 17.00 -30.65
CA GLU A 177 -18.64 16.61 -30.13
C GLU A 177 -18.26 17.56 -28.99
N HIS A 178 -17.94 16.97 -27.85
CA HIS A 178 -17.46 17.67 -26.67
C HIS A 178 -16.41 16.81 -25.95
N GLY A 179 -15.56 17.44 -25.15
CA GLY A 179 -14.58 16.74 -24.34
C GLY A 179 -13.32 17.56 -24.07
N THR A 180 -12.46 16.99 -23.24
CA THR A 180 -11.14 17.54 -22.94
C THR A 180 -10.08 16.50 -23.22
N LYS A 181 -9.00 16.92 -23.88
CA LYS A 181 -7.76 16.15 -24.02
C LYS A 181 -6.65 16.90 -23.32
N VAL A 182 -6.00 16.24 -22.38
CA VAL A 182 -4.85 16.77 -21.63
C VAL A 182 -3.65 15.90 -21.95
N HIS A 183 -2.55 16.51 -22.34
CA HIS A 183 -1.28 15.83 -22.57
C HIS A 183 -0.21 16.49 -21.71
N PHE A 184 0.58 15.71 -20.98
CA PHE A 184 1.64 16.27 -20.13
C PHE A 184 2.86 15.36 -20.04
N LEU A 185 4.03 16.00 -19.94
CA LEU A 185 5.32 15.35 -19.72
C LEU A 185 5.85 15.75 -18.33
N PRO A 186 5.94 14.82 -17.36
CA PRO A 186 6.46 15.11 -16.02
C PRO A 186 7.87 15.74 -16.04
N ASP A 187 8.15 16.67 -15.12
CA ASP A 187 9.43 17.38 -15.10
C ASP A 187 10.56 16.52 -14.50
N PRO A 188 11.62 16.18 -15.27
CA PRO A 188 12.72 15.35 -14.79
C PRO A 188 13.59 16.03 -13.71
N ASP A 189 13.49 17.36 -13.55
CA ASP A 189 14.15 18.09 -12.46
C ASP A 189 13.44 17.87 -11.11
N ILE A 190 12.17 17.44 -11.14
CA ILE A 190 11.35 17.19 -9.95
C ILE A 190 11.30 15.70 -9.63
N PHE A 191 11.07 14.87 -10.65
CA PHE A 191 11.03 13.42 -10.52
C PHE A 191 12.40 12.82 -10.86
N THR A 192 13.32 12.89 -9.90
CA THR A 192 14.73 12.53 -10.14
C THR A 192 14.99 11.02 -10.08
N GLU A 193 14.35 10.31 -9.15
CA GLU A 193 14.59 8.89 -8.85
C GLU A 193 13.83 7.93 -9.79
N ILE A 194 12.58 8.24 -10.10
CA ILE A 194 11.70 7.41 -10.92
C ILE A 194 11.09 8.29 -11.99
N ARG A 195 11.35 7.94 -13.25
CA ARG A 195 10.98 8.75 -14.41
C ARG A 195 10.01 8.06 -15.35
N THR A 196 9.66 6.81 -15.09
CA THR A 196 8.84 5.98 -15.96
C THR A 196 7.54 5.61 -15.28
N PHE A 197 6.43 5.68 -16.01
CA PHE A 197 5.15 5.19 -15.52
C PHE A 197 5.12 3.67 -15.50
N ASP A 198 4.53 3.09 -14.45
CA ASP A 198 4.35 1.66 -14.25
C ASP A 198 2.94 1.26 -14.70
N ASP A 199 2.87 0.37 -15.69
CA ASP A 199 1.61 -0.05 -16.29
C ASP A 199 0.74 -0.85 -15.33
N LYS A 200 1.32 -1.60 -14.39
CA LYS A 200 0.55 -2.38 -13.42
C LYS A 200 -0.16 -1.44 -12.45
N ILE A 201 0.53 -0.38 -11.99
CA ILE A 201 -0.08 0.65 -11.14
C ILE A 201 -1.22 1.36 -11.89
N LEU A 202 -0.96 1.78 -13.13
CA LEU A 202 -1.96 2.43 -13.99
C LEU A 202 -3.18 1.56 -14.24
N THR A 203 -2.98 0.34 -14.74
CA THR A 203 -4.06 -0.58 -15.10
C THR A 203 -4.87 -1.04 -13.89
N THR A 204 -4.23 -1.26 -12.74
CA THR A 204 -4.95 -1.64 -11.51
C THR A 204 -5.90 -0.52 -11.09
N ARG A 205 -5.40 0.72 -10.97
CA ARG A 205 -6.23 1.85 -10.55
C ARG A 205 -7.32 2.21 -11.58
N ILE A 206 -7.01 2.14 -12.88
CA ILE A 206 -8.00 2.38 -13.94
C ILE A 206 -9.12 1.34 -13.88
N ARG A 207 -8.79 0.07 -13.60
CA ARG A 207 -9.78 -1.01 -13.43
C ARG A 207 -10.66 -0.75 -12.20
N GLU A 208 -10.08 -0.36 -11.07
CA GLU A 208 -10.84 0.03 -9.87
C GLU A 208 -11.82 1.15 -10.16
N LEU A 209 -11.37 2.22 -10.82
CA LEU A 209 -12.23 3.35 -11.19
C LEU A 209 -13.38 2.91 -12.12
N ALA A 210 -13.15 1.94 -13.01
CA ALA A 210 -14.19 1.38 -13.86
C ALA A 210 -15.25 0.60 -13.05
N PHE A 211 -14.84 -0.11 -12.00
CA PHE A 211 -15.78 -0.78 -11.09
C PHE A 211 -16.59 0.21 -10.24
N LEU A 212 -15.94 1.29 -9.76
CA LEU A 212 -16.58 2.31 -8.91
C LEU A 212 -17.60 3.17 -9.68
N ASN A 213 -17.50 3.20 -11.01
CA ASN A 213 -18.35 4.01 -11.88
C ASN A 213 -19.06 3.11 -12.91
N LYS A 214 -20.23 2.58 -12.51
CA LYS A 214 -21.07 1.72 -13.36
C LYS A 214 -21.28 2.29 -14.75
N GLY A 215 -20.98 1.47 -15.76
CA GLY A 215 -21.18 1.83 -17.17
C GLY A 215 -20.19 2.86 -17.73
N LEU A 216 -19.22 3.33 -16.94
CA LEU A 216 -18.15 4.17 -17.45
C LEU A 216 -17.09 3.31 -18.15
N LYS A 217 -16.77 3.63 -19.40
CA LYS A 217 -15.73 2.95 -20.14
C LYS A 217 -14.39 3.65 -19.94
N LEU A 218 -13.44 2.98 -19.29
CA LEU A 218 -12.06 3.43 -19.25
C LEU A 218 -11.19 2.57 -20.17
N THR A 219 -10.25 3.19 -20.88
CA THR A 219 -9.29 2.46 -21.70
C THR A 219 -7.86 2.86 -21.38
N PHE A 220 -6.96 1.89 -21.43
CA PHE A 220 -5.54 2.09 -21.25
C PHE A 220 -4.77 1.59 -22.47
N THR A 221 -3.80 2.38 -22.95
CA THR A 221 -2.89 1.96 -24.02
C THR A 221 -1.47 2.42 -23.68
N ASP A 222 -0.55 1.46 -23.51
CA ASP A 222 0.88 1.80 -23.45
C ASP A 222 1.48 1.74 -24.86
N LYS A 223 1.86 2.91 -25.38
CA LYS A 223 2.52 3.05 -26.69
C LYS A 223 4.03 2.85 -26.64
N ARG A 224 4.60 2.61 -25.46
CA ARG A 224 6.00 2.18 -25.32
C ARG A 224 6.15 0.68 -25.60
N ALA A 225 5.09 -0.10 -25.34
CA ALA A 225 5.04 -1.53 -25.61
C ALA A 225 4.93 -1.81 -27.11
N ALA A 226 5.60 -2.87 -27.61
CA ALA A 226 5.60 -3.20 -29.04
C ALA A 226 4.20 -3.45 -29.61
N THR A 227 3.30 -4.05 -28.82
CA THR A 227 1.94 -4.44 -29.26
C THR A 227 0.95 -3.28 -29.26
N HIS A 228 1.21 -2.21 -28.49
CA HIS A 228 0.28 -1.08 -28.30
C HIS A 228 -1.14 -1.54 -27.95
N GLU A 229 -1.27 -2.62 -27.17
CA GLU A 229 -2.56 -3.21 -26.89
C GLU A 229 -3.48 -2.23 -26.14
N LYS A 230 -4.72 -2.09 -26.62
CA LYS A 230 -5.75 -1.26 -25.97
C LYS A 230 -6.56 -2.11 -25.00
N LEU A 231 -6.25 -1.96 -23.71
CA LEU A 231 -7.03 -2.56 -22.64
C LEU A 231 -8.32 -1.76 -22.43
N VAL A 232 -9.44 -2.47 -22.29
CA VAL A 232 -10.77 -1.88 -22.11
C VAL A 232 -11.36 -2.36 -20.80
N PHE A 233 -11.74 -1.42 -19.94
CA PHE A 233 -12.39 -1.65 -18.66
C PHE A 233 -13.79 -1.04 -18.69
N HIS A 234 -14.81 -1.88 -18.63
CA HIS A 234 -16.21 -1.48 -18.66
C HIS A 234 -17.05 -2.50 -17.90
N TYR A 235 -17.60 -2.07 -16.76
CA TYR A 235 -18.32 -2.97 -15.84
C TYR A 235 -19.69 -2.39 -15.49
N GLU A 236 -20.75 -3.04 -15.98
CA GLU A 236 -22.13 -2.65 -15.68
C GLU A 236 -22.57 -3.05 -14.26
N GLY A 237 -22.01 -4.16 -13.73
CA GLY A 237 -22.29 -4.64 -12.38
C GLY A 237 -21.65 -3.82 -11.25
N GLY A 238 -20.78 -2.86 -11.58
CA GLY A 238 -20.15 -1.97 -10.61
C GLY A 238 -19.41 -2.70 -9.49
N LEU A 239 -19.70 -2.34 -8.23
CA LEU A 239 -19.07 -2.98 -7.07
C LEU A 239 -19.33 -4.49 -6.98
N LYS A 240 -20.46 -4.99 -7.50
CA LYS A 240 -20.73 -6.43 -7.55
C LYS A 240 -19.64 -7.14 -8.37
N SER A 241 -19.38 -6.64 -9.57
CA SER A 241 -18.31 -7.15 -10.44
C SER A 241 -16.92 -6.97 -9.83
N TYR A 242 -16.72 -5.94 -9.00
CA TYR A 242 -15.45 -5.77 -8.29
C TYR A 242 -15.22 -6.86 -7.25
N VAL A 243 -16.23 -7.14 -6.41
CA VAL A 243 -16.14 -8.21 -5.43
C VAL A 243 -16.01 -9.58 -6.10
N ASP A 244 -16.73 -9.81 -7.21
CA ASP A 244 -16.53 -11.01 -8.03
C ASP A 244 -15.07 -11.13 -8.51
N PHE A 245 -14.50 -10.05 -9.02
CA PHE A 245 -13.09 -10.02 -9.44
C PHE A 245 -12.12 -10.31 -8.29
N LEU A 246 -12.35 -9.72 -7.10
CA LEU A 246 -11.52 -9.94 -5.92
C LEU A 246 -11.64 -11.38 -5.36
N THR A 247 -12.76 -12.04 -5.63
CA THR A 247 -13.05 -13.39 -5.13
C THR A 247 -12.96 -14.48 -6.19
N GLU A 248 -12.58 -14.15 -7.43
CA GLU A 248 -12.52 -15.09 -8.57
C GLU A 248 -11.66 -16.33 -8.26
N LYS A 249 -10.60 -16.15 -7.47
CA LYS A 249 -9.67 -17.21 -7.08
C LYS A 249 -10.02 -17.87 -5.75
N LYS A 250 -11.12 -17.50 -5.11
CA LYS A 250 -11.52 -17.97 -3.78
C LYS A 250 -12.72 -18.91 -3.86
N GLU A 251 -12.91 -19.75 -2.86
CA GLU A 251 -14.12 -20.57 -2.73
C GLU A 251 -15.23 -19.76 -2.05
N ASN A 252 -16.17 -19.26 -2.86
CA ASN A 252 -17.29 -18.43 -2.43
C ASN A 252 -18.37 -19.25 -1.71
N LEU A 253 -18.90 -18.72 -0.60
CA LEU A 253 -20.03 -19.32 0.12
C LEU A 253 -21.36 -19.05 -0.59
N LEU A 254 -21.51 -17.86 -1.18
CA LEU A 254 -22.73 -17.45 -1.86
C LEU A 254 -22.55 -17.54 -3.37
N GLN A 255 -23.64 -17.83 -4.09
CA GLN A 255 -23.61 -17.88 -5.55
C GLN A 255 -23.27 -16.54 -6.20
N GLU A 256 -23.76 -15.44 -5.62
CA GLU A 256 -23.52 -14.09 -6.11
C GLU A 256 -23.20 -13.15 -4.94
N PRO A 257 -22.38 -12.10 -5.16
CA PRO A 257 -22.15 -11.10 -4.14
C PRO A 257 -23.44 -10.36 -3.78
N ILE A 258 -23.58 -10.09 -2.50
CA ILE A 258 -24.65 -9.27 -1.94
C ILE A 258 -24.36 -7.83 -2.30
N TYR A 259 -25.36 -7.14 -2.84
CA TYR A 259 -25.25 -5.77 -3.29
C TYR A 259 -26.29 -4.89 -2.60
N VAL A 260 -25.84 -3.75 -2.07
CA VAL A 260 -26.64 -2.76 -1.36
C VAL A 260 -26.40 -1.40 -1.98
N GLU A 261 -27.49 -0.70 -2.31
CA GLU A 261 -27.45 0.68 -2.79
C GLU A 261 -28.54 1.48 -2.11
N GLY A 262 -28.22 2.69 -1.67
CA GLY A 262 -29.23 3.61 -1.18
C GLY A 262 -28.69 5.03 -1.04
N GLN A 263 -29.60 5.96 -0.80
CA GLN A 263 -29.27 7.36 -0.62
C GLN A 263 -29.99 7.91 0.61
N ASP A 264 -29.25 8.61 1.47
CA ASP A 264 -29.82 9.36 2.59
C ASP A 264 -29.11 10.69 2.75
N LYS A 265 -29.88 11.75 3.04
CA LYS A 265 -29.36 13.12 3.23
C LYS A 265 -28.43 13.60 2.11
N GLY A 266 -28.63 13.12 0.88
CA GLY A 266 -27.79 13.45 -0.28
C GLY A 266 -26.48 12.66 -0.36
N ILE A 267 -26.19 11.78 0.59
CA ILE A 267 -25.06 10.85 0.55
C ILE A 267 -25.55 9.53 -0.05
N THR A 268 -24.92 9.09 -1.15
CA THR A 268 -25.19 7.76 -1.72
C THR A 268 -24.22 6.75 -1.11
N VAL A 269 -24.73 5.59 -0.75
CA VAL A 269 -23.97 4.47 -0.19
C VAL A 269 -24.14 3.28 -1.12
N GLU A 270 -23.02 2.70 -1.51
CA GLU A 270 -22.94 1.51 -2.33
C GLU A 270 -22.03 0.49 -1.64
N VAL A 271 -22.52 -0.72 -1.41
CA VAL A 271 -21.75 -1.79 -0.77
C VAL A 271 -21.95 -3.07 -1.55
N ALA A 272 -20.86 -3.74 -1.88
CA ALA A 272 -20.87 -5.13 -2.34
C ALA A 272 -20.09 -5.99 -1.35
N LEU A 273 -20.57 -7.20 -1.06
CA LEU A 273 -19.85 -8.14 -0.20
C LEU A 273 -20.11 -9.60 -0.57
N GLN A 274 -19.10 -10.43 -0.36
CA GLN A 274 -19.10 -11.86 -0.59
C GLN A 274 -18.38 -12.56 0.56
N TYR A 275 -18.92 -13.67 1.03
CA TYR A 275 -18.24 -14.52 2.01
C TYR A 275 -17.53 -15.65 1.29
N THR A 276 -16.34 -15.99 1.77
CA THR A 276 -15.50 -17.07 1.24
C THR A 276 -15.10 -18.03 2.36
N ASN A 277 -14.61 -19.22 2.01
CA ASN A 277 -14.14 -20.19 2.99
C ASN A 277 -12.83 -19.77 3.67
N ASP A 278 -12.18 -18.70 3.19
CA ASP A 278 -10.97 -18.11 3.73
C ASP A 278 -11.15 -17.67 5.20
N TYR A 279 -10.04 -17.54 5.91
CA TYR A 279 -9.99 -17.00 7.26
C TYR A 279 -9.74 -15.48 7.24
N HIS A 280 -9.15 -14.97 6.17
CA HIS A 280 -8.84 -13.55 6.07
C HIS A 280 -10.04 -12.75 5.55
N SER A 281 -10.13 -11.50 6.00
CA SER A 281 -11.12 -10.54 5.53
C SER A 281 -10.46 -9.47 4.67
N THR A 282 -11.00 -9.20 3.49
CA THR A 282 -10.61 -8.11 2.61
C THR A 282 -11.70 -7.03 2.65
N LEU A 283 -11.35 -5.83 3.10
CA LEU A 283 -12.29 -4.71 3.14
C LEU A 283 -11.65 -3.49 2.47
N LEU A 284 -12.22 -3.10 1.33
CA LEU A 284 -11.81 -1.90 0.60
C LEU A 284 -12.87 -0.82 0.79
N THR A 285 -12.45 0.40 1.10
CA THR A 285 -13.37 1.50 1.35
C THR A 285 -13.04 2.73 0.49
N PHE A 286 -14.07 3.39 -0.01
CA PHE A 286 -13.94 4.50 -0.94
C PHE A 286 -14.87 5.65 -0.56
N ALA A 287 -14.39 6.87 -0.74
CA ALA A 287 -15.20 8.09 -0.63
C ALA A 287 -14.97 8.94 -1.89
N ASN A 288 -16.03 9.19 -2.65
CA ASN A 288 -15.99 9.90 -3.93
C ASN A 288 -14.92 9.33 -4.89
N ASN A 289 -14.89 8.00 -5.02
CA ASN A 289 -13.93 7.23 -5.81
C ASN A 289 -12.47 7.24 -5.31
N ILE A 290 -12.19 7.89 -4.17
CA ILE A 290 -10.87 7.91 -3.53
C ILE A 290 -10.77 6.74 -2.57
N HIS A 291 -9.69 5.95 -2.68
CA HIS A 291 -9.43 4.84 -1.77
C HIS A 291 -9.04 5.37 -0.38
N THR A 292 -9.85 5.06 0.62
CA THR A 292 -9.59 5.40 2.02
C THR A 292 -8.93 4.25 2.75
N TYR A 293 -7.66 3.97 2.46
CA TYR A 293 -6.95 2.82 3.02
C TYR A 293 -6.66 2.92 4.53
N GLU A 294 -6.74 4.13 5.11
CA GLU A 294 -6.73 4.34 6.58
C GLU A 294 -8.14 4.27 7.19
N GLY A 295 -9.14 3.92 6.37
CA GLY A 295 -10.53 3.73 6.72
C GLY A 295 -11.29 5.04 6.93
N GLY A 296 -12.13 5.08 7.96
CA GLY A 296 -12.88 6.28 8.31
C GLY A 296 -14.24 6.01 8.93
N THR A 297 -15.04 7.07 8.93
CA THR A 297 -16.38 7.10 9.51
C THR A 297 -17.37 6.18 8.79
N HIS A 298 -17.36 6.16 7.46
CA HIS A 298 -18.13 5.24 6.61
C HIS A 298 -17.79 3.77 6.88
N GLU A 299 -16.50 3.43 6.94
CA GLU A 299 -16.04 2.08 7.28
C GLU A 299 -16.50 1.64 8.67
N THR A 300 -16.39 2.54 9.65
CA THR A 300 -16.84 2.30 11.02
C THR A 300 -18.35 2.05 11.06
N GLY A 301 -19.13 2.81 10.27
CA GLY A 301 -20.57 2.61 10.12
C GLY A 301 -20.89 1.22 9.58
N PHE A 302 -20.24 0.82 8.48
CA PHE A 302 -20.39 -0.51 7.90
C PHE A 302 -20.04 -1.63 8.88
N LYS A 303 -18.87 -1.58 9.53
CA LYS A 303 -18.40 -2.60 10.49
C LYS A 303 -19.37 -2.76 11.66
N THR A 304 -19.88 -1.65 12.19
CA THR A 304 -20.83 -1.64 13.30
C THR A 304 -22.17 -2.26 12.88
N ALA A 305 -22.69 -1.83 11.73
CA ALA A 305 -23.95 -2.31 11.19
C ALA A 305 -23.91 -3.81 10.87
N LEU A 306 -22.86 -4.28 10.17
CA LEU A 306 -22.68 -5.70 9.84
C LEU A 306 -22.71 -6.58 11.10
N THR A 307 -21.95 -6.19 12.12
CA THR A 307 -21.87 -6.94 13.39
C THR A 307 -23.24 -7.00 14.08
N ARG A 308 -23.95 -5.87 14.16
CA ARG A 308 -25.27 -5.79 14.78
C ARG A 308 -26.30 -6.64 14.03
N VAL A 309 -26.41 -6.47 12.72
CA VAL A 309 -27.41 -7.15 11.89
C VAL A 309 -27.24 -8.66 11.94
N ILE A 310 -26.01 -9.16 11.86
CA ILE A 310 -25.75 -10.61 11.93
C ILE A 310 -26.09 -11.17 13.30
N ASN A 311 -25.77 -10.48 14.39
CA ASN A 311 -26.16 -10.90 15.74
C ASN A 311 -27.69 -10.91 15.92
N ASP A 312 -28.38 -9.86 15.47
CA ASP A 312 -29.83 -9.77 15.56
C ASP A 312 -30.51 -10.89 14.75
N TYR A 313 -30.01 -11.16 13.53
CA TYR A 313 -30.53 -12.23 12.68
C TYR A 313 -30.21 -13.63 13.24
N ALA A 314 -29.03 -13.84 13.81
CA ALA A 314 -28.65 -15.10 14.47
C ALA A 314 -29.55 -15.41 15.68
N ARG A 315 -29.92 -14.40 16.47
CA ARG A 315 -30.88 -14.55 17.58
C ARG A 315 -32.29 -14.88 17.08
N ARG A 316 -32.77 -14.13 16.08
CA ARG A 316 -34.11 -14.33 15.51
C ARG A 316 -34.28 -15.69 14.83
N SER A 317 -33.25 -16.17 14.15
CA SER A 317 -33.24 -17.50 13.52
C SER A 317 -33.06 -18.65 14.53
N GLY A 318 -32.75 -18.36 15.79
CA GLY A 318 -32.49 -19.34 16.83
C GLY A 318 -31.11 -20.00 16.75
N ALA A 319 -30.22 -19.54 15.86
CA ALA A 319 -28.86 -20.03 15.73
C ALA A 319 -27.97 -19.62 16.92
N LEU A 320 -28.27 -18.47 17.54
CA LEU A 320 -27.65 -17.97 18.76
C LEU A 320 -28.72 -17.82 19.83
N LYS A 321 -28.51 -18.37 21.04
CA LYS A 321 -29.47 -18.20 22.14
C LYS A 321 -29.28 -16.85 22.82
N ASP A 322 -30.31 -16.33 23.49
CA ASP A 322 -30.20 -15.07 24.22
C ASP A 322 -29.19 -15.09 25.38
N SER A 323 -28.91 -16.29 25.90
CA SER A 323 -27.90 -16.54 26.94
C SER A 323 -26.48 -16.63 26.41
N ASP A 324 -26.29 -16.81 25.10
CA ASP A 324 -24.98 -17.00 24.50
C ASP A 324 -24.29 -15.63 24.31
N ASP A 325 -22.95 -15.63 24.41
CA ASP A 325 -22.15 -14.44 24.11
C ASP A 325 -22.36 -14.01 22.66
N PRO A 326 -22.48 -12.71 22.37
CA PRO A 326 -22.62 -12.22 21.01
C PRO A 326 -21.38 -12.51 20.17
N LEU A 327 -21.58 -12.67 18.86
CA LEU A 327 -20.50 -12.73 17.88
C LEU A 327 -19.76 -11.40 17.87
N SER A 328 -18.44 -11.45 17.97
CA SER A 328 -17.61 -10.25 17.85
C SER A 328 -17.51 -9.79 16.40
N GLY A 329 -17.12 -8.53 16.18
CA GLY A 329 -16.97 -8.02 14.82
C GLY A 329 -15.95 -8.79 13.99
N ASP A 330 -14.90 -9.33 14.62
CA ASP A 330 -13.89 -10.14 13.92
C ASP A 330 -14.46 -11.50 13.51
N ASP A 331 -15.29 -12.12 14.36
CA ASP A 331 -15.96 -13.39 14.04
C ASP A 331 -16.87 -13.22 12.81
N VAL A 332 -17.58 -12.08 12.74
CA VAL A 332 -18.53 -11.77 11.67
C VAL A 332 -17.83 -11.43 10.35
N ARG A 333 -16.60 -10.93 10.39
CA ARG A 333 -15.84 -10.56 9.18
C ARG A 333 -14.92 -11.67 8.67
N GLU A 334 -14.76 -12.78 9.38
CA GLU A 334 -13.91 -13.88 8.92
C GLU A 334 -14.34 -14.39 7.53
N GLY A 335 -13.42 -14.39 6.56
CA GLY A 335 -13.69 -14.79 5.18
C GLY A 335 -14.48 -13.77 4.34
N LEU A 336 -14.74 -12.56 4.86
CA LEU A 336 -15.48 -11.51 4.15
C LEU A 336 -14.59 -10.79 3.14
N THR A 337 -15.02 -10.71 1.89
CA THR A 337 -14.53 -9.72 0.92
C THR A 337 -15.61 -8.68 0.68
N ALA A 338 -15.33 -7.41 0.96
CA ALA A 338 -16.30 -6.33 0.83
C ALA A 338 -15.70 -5.04 0.28
N VAL A 339 -16.50 -4.34 -0.54
CA VAL A 339 -16.19 -3.01 -1.06
C VAL A 339 -17.28 -2.05 -0.61
N VAL A 340 -16.90 -0.98 0.08
CA VAL A 340 -17.80 0.06 0.60
C VAL A 340 -17.47 1.39 -0.07
N SER A 341 -18.37 1.92 -0.89
CA SER A 341 -18.21 3.21 -1.55
C SER A 341 -19.27 4.21 -1.09
N VAL A 342 -18.84 5.41 -0.71
CA VAL A 342 -19.74 6.53 -0.40
C VAL A 342 -19.54 7.69 -1.36
N LYS A 343 -20.65 8.29 -1.80
CA LYS A 343 -20.67 9.51 -2.60
C LYS A 343 -21.23 10.63 -1.73
N HIS A 344 -20.34 11.41 -1.14
CA HIS A 344 -20.63 12.48 -0.21
C HIS A 344 -20.55 13.85 -0.93
N PRO A 345 -21.50 14.77 -0.71
CA PRO A 345 -21.48 16.09 -1.37
C PRO A 345 -20.36 17.00 -0.84
N ASP A 346 -20.03 16.91 0.45
CA ASP A 346 -18.98 17.70 1.11
C ASP A 346 -18.05 16.81 1.97
N PRO A 347 -17.22 15.94 1.35
CA PRO A 347 -16.34 15.05 2.10
C PRO A 347 -15.20 15.83 2.77
N GLN A 348 -14.89 15.44 3.99
CA GLN A 348 -13.80 15.95 4.82
C GLN A 348 -12.85 14.81 5.12
N PHE A 349 -11.60 14.97 4.71
CA PHE A 349 -10.56 13.98 4.93
C PHE A 349 -9.59 14.42 6.03
N GLU A 350 -9.04 13.46 6.77
CA GLU A 350 -7.90 13.70 7.66
C GLU A 350 -6.64 13.87 6.80
N GLY A 351 -6.20 15.12 6.61
CA GLY A 351 -4.99 15.44 5.85
C GLY A 351 -5.18 15.53 4.33
N GLN A 352 -4.11 15.95 3.63
CA GLN A 352 -4.15 16.26 2.21
C GLN A 352 -4.19 15.02 1.30
N THR A 353 -3.64 13.89 1.77
CA THR A 353 -3.56 12.63 1.00
C THR A 353 -4.92 11.93 0.86
N LYS A 354 -5.98 12.46 1.49
CA LYS A 354 -7.37 11.98 1.40
C LYS A 354 -7.54 10.49 1.73
N THR A 355 -6.82 10.02 2.75
CA THR A 355 -6.67 8.60 3.09
C THR A 355 -7.72 8.10 4.08
N LYS A 356 -8.34 9.02 4.83
CA LYS A 356 -9.31 8.71 5.88
C LYS A 356 -10.45 9.70 5.92
N LEU A 357 -11.70 9.20 5.90
CA LEU A 357 -12.90 10.04 5.89
C LEU A 357 -13.35 10.43 7.32
N GLY A 358 -13.50 11.73 7.57
CA GLY A 358 -13.84 12.32 8.88
C GLY A 358 -15.30 12.69 9.10
N ASN A 359 -16.17 12.59 8.08
CA ASN A 359 -17.59 12.98 8.15
C ASN A 359 -18.43 12.14 9.12
N SER A 360 -18.91 12.71 10.23
CA SER A 360 -19.69 11.96 11.23
C SER A 360 -21.08 11.50 10.73
N ASP A 361 -21.67 12.24 9.79
CA ASP A 361 -22.92 11.89 9.12
C ASP A 361 -22.76 10.71 8.16
N ALA A 362 -21.61 10.57 7.48
CA ALA A 362 -21.31 9.41 6.65
C ALA A 362 -21.42 8.09 7.43
N ARG A 363 -20.93 8.03 8.68
CA ARG A 363 -21.10 6.87 9.56
C ARG A 363 -22.58 6.48 9.74
N THR A 364 -23.42 7.46 10.04
CA THR A 364 -24.84 7.24 10.35
C THR A 364 -25.62 6.80 9.11
N VAL A 365 -25.32 7.42 7.97
CA VAL A 365 -25.96 7.10 6.69
C VAL A 365 -25.58 5.69 6.21
N VAL A 366 -24.31 5.33 6.30
CA VAL A 366 -23.86 3.97 5.95
C VAL A 366 -24.48 2.94 6.88
N ASP A 367 -24.45 3.15 8.18
CA ASP A 367 -25.03 2.21 9.16
C ASP A 367 -26.49 1.92 8.86
N ARG A 368 -27.31 2.97 8.69
CA ARG A 368 -28.75 2.83 8.45
C ARG A 368 -29.04 2.18 7.10
N THR A 369 -28.47 2.72 6.03
CA THR A 369 -28.73 2.25 4.65
C THR A 369 -28.31 0.79 4.49
N PHE A 370 -27.13 0.44 5.01
CA PHE A 370 -26.64 -0.94 4.98
C PHE A 370 -27.52 -1.86 5.85
N SER A 371 -27.85 -1.45 7.07
CA SER A 371 -28.66 -2.27 7.98
C SER A 371 -30.03 -2.59 7.40
N ASP A 372 -30.70 -1.62 6.79
CA ASP A 372 -32.05 -1.80 6.24
C ASP A 372 -32.04 -2.82 5.09
N HIS A 373 -31.12 -2.66 4.14
CA HIS A 373 -31.04 -3.55 2.97
C HIS A 373 -30.48 -4.93 3.32
N PHE A 374 -29.47 -4.99 4.18
CA PHE A 374 -28.86 -6.27 4.55
C PHE A 374 -29.80 -7.11 5.42
N ASN A 375 -30.57 -6.50 6.32
CA ASN A 375 -31.65 -7.21 7.02
C ASN A 375 -32.70 -7.75 6.05
N LYS A 376 -33.11 -6.94 5.06
CA LYS A 376 -34.07 -7.36 4.04
C LYS A 376 -33.53 -8.55 3.24
N PHE A 377 -32.27 -8.49 2.81
CA PHE A 377 -31.60 -9.60 2.12
C PHE A 377 -31.62 -10.88 2.95
N LEU A 378 -31.21 -10.83 4.22
CA LEU A 378 -31.18 -12.03 5.09
C LEU A 378 -32.57 -12.66 5.28
N MET A 379 -33.63 -11.84 5.30
CA MET A 379 -35.02 -12.32 5.39
C MET A 379 -35.52 -12.93 4.08
N GLU A 380 -35.12 -12.38 2.94
CA GLU A 380 -35.48 -12.89 1.60
C GLU A 380 -34.67 -14.14 1.22
N HIS A 381 -33.45 -14.26 1.74
CA HIS A 381 -32.48 -15.32 1.44
C HIS A 381 -32.05 -16.10 2.70
N PRO A 382 -32.95 -16.85 3.35
CA PRO A 382 -32.64 -17.51 4.62
C PRO A 382 -31.57 -18.60 4.52
N ALA A 383 -31.43 -19.25 3.36
CA ALA A 383 -30.37 -20.25 3.12
C ALA A 383 -28.97 -19.59 3.14
N ASP A 384 -28.82 -18.48 2.44
CA ASP A 384 -27.58 -17.70 2.39
C ASP A 384 -27.26 -17.09 3.76
N GLY A 385 -28.29 -16.54 4.43
CA GLY A 385 -28.15 -16.03 5.80
C GLY A 385 -27.68 -17.10 6.79
N LYS A 386 -28.13 -18.36 6.63
CA LYS A 386 -27.65 -19.48 7.44
C LYS A 386 -26.17 -19.77 7.20
N LEU A 387 -25.71 -19.79 5.93
CA LEU A 387 -24.30 -20.00 5.59
C LEU A 387 -23.40 -18.95 6.24
N ILE A 388 -23.80 -17.68 6.19
CA ILE A 388 -23.08 -16.57 6.82
C ILE A 388 -23.00 -16.74 8.34
N ILE A 389 -24.11 -17.09 9.00
CA ILE A 389 -24.12 -17.33 10.45
C ILE A 389 -23.23 -18.52 10.82
N ASP A 390 -23.34 -19.63 10.09
CA ASP A 390 -22.58 -20.85 10.37
C ASP A 390 -21.06 -20.58 10.30
N LYS A 391 -20.62 -19.79 9.31
CA LYS A 391 -19.22 -19.32 9.19
C LYS A 391 -18.80 -18.47 10.39
N ALA A 392 -19.59 -17.46 10.77
CA ALA A 392 -19.28 -16.62 11.93
C ALA A 392 -19.29 -17.39 13.26
N MET A 393 -20.17 -18.37 13.41
CA MET A 393 -20.22 -19.26 14.58
C MET A 393 -19.00 -20.17 14.65
N LEU A 394 -18.50 -20.66 13.51
CA LEU A 394 -17.26 -21.43 13.43
C LEU A 394 -16.07 -20.59 13.86
N ALA A 395 -15.96 -19.36 13.35
CA ALA A 395 -14.93 -18.39 13.73
C ALA A 395 -14.95 -18.11 15.25
N SER A 396 -16.13 -17.84 15.80
CA SER A 396 -16.31 -17.60 17.25
C SER A 396 -15.88 -18.80 18.09
N LYS A 397 -16.26 -20.03 17.70
CA LYS A 397 -15.82 -21.26 18.39
C LYS A 397 -14.31 -21.41 18.36
N ALA A 398 -13.67 -21.17 17.21
CA ALA A 398 -12.22 -21.23 17.06
C ALA A 398 -11.52 -20.19 17.95
N ARG A 399 -12.02 -18.94 17.97
CA ARG A 399 -11.50 -17.87 18.83
C ARG A 399 -11.62 -18.21 20.32
N LEU A 400 -12.78 -18.71 20.76
CA LEU A 400 -13.00 -19.10 22.16
C LEU A 400 -12.13 -20.30 22.56
N ALA A 401 -11.95 -21.28 21.67
CA ALA A 401 -11.03 -22.40 21.89
C ALA A 401 -9.59 -21.92 22.04
N ALA A 402 -9.12 -21.04 21.14
CA ALA A 402 -7.79 -20.43 21.21
C ALA A 402 -7.60 -19.60 22.50
N LYS A 403 -8.61 -18.82 22.90
CA LYS A 403 -8.60 -18.07 24.17
C LYS A 403 -8.46 -19.00 25.38
N ARG A 404 -9.23 -20.08 25.43
CA ARG A 404 -9.14 -21.08 26.52
C ARG A 404 -7.77 -21.77 26.53
N ALA A 405 -7.22 -22.14 25.38
CA ALA A 405 -5.88 -22.73 25.28
C ALA A 405 -4.79 -21.77 25.80
N ARG A 406 -4.89 -20.47 25.48
CA ARG A 406 -4.02 -19.42 26.02
C ARG A 406 -4.20 -19.20 27.53
N GLU A 407 -5.42 -19.25 28.05
CA GLU A 407 -5.68 -19.08 29.49
C GLU A 407 -5.17 -20.26 30.32
N VAL A 408 -5.30 -21.49 29.82
CA VAL A 408 -4.76 -22.70 30.48
C VAL A 408 -3.23 -22.66 30.50
N THR A 409 -2.59 -22.16 29.44
CA THR A 409 -1.13 -21.97 29.40
C THR A 409 -0.67 -20.82 30.28
N ARG A 410 -1.41 -19.70 30.37
CA ARG A 410 -1.15 -18.59 31.32
C ARG A 410 -1.38 -18.99 32.78
N LYS A 411 -2.39 -19.79 33.11
CA LYS A 411 -2.63 -20.25 34.50
C LYS A 411 -1.54 -21.19 35.00
N LYS A 412 -0.90 -21.97 34.13
CA LYS A 412 0.29 -22.75 34.47
C LYS A 412 1.54 -21.89 34.70
N SER A 413 1.56 -20.62 34.27
CA SER A 413 2.68 -19.68 34.49
C SER A 413 2.53 -18.83 35.75
N GLY A 414 1.49 -19.04 36.58
CA GLY A 414 1.19 -18.22 37.76
C GLY A 414 2.20 -18.30 38.91
N LEU A 415 3.32 -19.01 38.74
CA LEU A 415 4.39 -19.15 39.73
C LEU A 415 5.80 -18.89 39.17
N GLU A 416 5.96 -18.32 37.97
CA GLU A 416 7.29 -17.94 37.48
C GLU A 416 7.33 -16.55 36.83
N ILE A 417 8.15 -15.70 37.45
CA ILE A 417 8.65 -14.43 36.92
C ILE A 417 9.53 -14.73 35.69
N SER A 418 9.25 -14.06 34.57
CA SER A 418 10.17 -13.79 33.46
C SER A 418 11.00 -14.95 32.86
N ASN A 419 10.39 -16.01 32.35
CA ASN A 419 11.12 -16.91 31.47
C ASN A 419 10.99 -16.43 30.01
N LEU A 420 11.92 -15.53 29.62
CA LEU A 420 12.30 -15.34 28.23
C LEU A 420 12.51 -16.73 27.59
N PRO A 421 12.18 -16.91 26.29
CA PRO A 421 12.25 -18.23 25.69
C PRO A 421 13.66 -18.82 25.84
N GLY A 422 13.78 -20.09 26.26
CA GLY A 422 15.09 -20.71 26.56
C GLY A 422 16.07 -20.74 25.38
N LYS A 423 15.58 -20.55 24.15
CA LYS A 423 16.39 -20.44 22.92
C LYS A 423 16.93 -19.02 22.69
N LEU A 424 16.27 -17.99 23.23
CA LEU A 424 16.65 -16.59 23.04
C LEU A 424 17.92 -16.29 23.84
N ALA A 425 18.99 -15.94 23.14
CA ALA A 425 20.12 -15.28 23.75
C ALA A 425 19.80 -13.79 23.77
N ASP A 426 19.43 -13.23 24.91
CA ASP A 426 19.02 -11.82 24.98
C ASP A 426 20.21 -10.84 24.97
N ASN A 427 19.95 -9.56 24.73
CA ASN A 427 20.91 -8.47 24.94
C ASN A 427 20.78 -7.90 26.37
N THR A 428 21.75 -7.09 26.80
CA THR A 428 21.74 -6.50 28.15
C THR A 428 21.08 -5.12 28.21
N SER A 429 20.99 -4.40 27.08
CA SER A 429 20.26 -3.13 27.01
C SER A 429 18.76 -3.35 27.19
N LYS A 430 18.10 -2.40 27.85
CA LYS A 430 16.64 -2.32 27.96
C LYS A 430 16.03 -1.27 27.05
N ASP A 431 16.86 -0.51 26.34
CA ASP A 431 16.43 0.52 25.41
C ASP A 431 16.07 -0.12 24.06
N PRO A 432 14.78 -0.12 23.65
CA PRO A 432 14.35 -0.73 22.40
C PRO A 432 14.96 -0.11 21.14
N GLU A 433 15.34 1.18 21.17
CA GLU A 433 15.84 1.91 19.99
C GLU A 433 17.19 1.37 19.50
N ILE A 434 18.06 1.03 20.45
CA ILE A 434 19.39 0.47 20.15
C ILE A 434 19.39 -1.07 20.15
N SER A 435 18.29 -1.69 20.56
CA SER A 435 18.19 -3.14 20.71
C SER A 435 17.78 -3.81 19.39
N GLU A 436 18.52 -4.85 19.02
CA GLU A 436 18.40 -5.55 17.74
C GLU A 436 18.16 -7.04 18.00
N LEU A 437 17.18 -7.64 17.33
CA LEU A 437 16.91 -9.08 17.37
C LEU A 437 17.29 -9.72 16.04
N PHE A 438 18.30 -10.59 16.05
CA PHE A 438 18.68 -11.40 14.90
C PHE A 438 17.95 -12.74 14.94
N ILE A 439 17.15 -13.01 13.92
CA ILE A 439 16.59 -14.33 13.65
C ILE A 439 17.59 -15.09 12.78
N VAL A 440 18.04 -16.26 13.24
CA VAL A 440 19.06 -17.07 12.58
C VAL A 440 18.57 -18.48 12.29
N GLU A 441 19.00 -19.03 11.15
CA GLU A 441 18.67 -20.38 10.73
C GLU A 441 19.54 -21.42 11.46
N GLY A 442 18.91 -22.20 12.33
CA GLY A 442 19.55 -23.31 13.04
C GLY A 442 20.47 -22.91 14.20
N ASP A 443 20.81 -23.92 15.01
CA ASP A 443 21.66 -23.72 16.19
C ASP A 443 23.13 -23.47 15.82
N SER A 444 23.58 -23.90 14.63
CA SER A 444 24.96 -23.71 14.16
C SER A 444 25.26 -22.23 13.88
N ALA A 445 24.48 -21.60 13.00
CA ALA A 445 24.58 -20.16 12.77
C ALA A 445 24.27 -19.36 14.06
N GLY A 446 23.31 -19.85 14.87
CA GLY A 446 23.03 -19.26 16.18
C GLY A 446 24.20 -19.30 17.16
N GLY A 447 25.04 -20.34 17.12
CA GLY A 447 26.25 -20.43 17.93
C GLY A 447 27.30 -19.39 17.55
N SER A 448 27.58 -19.25 16.25
CA SER A 448 28.51 -18.25 15.71
C SER A 448 28.01 -16.83 15.98
N ALA A 449 26.73 -16.55 15.69
CA ALA A 449 26.10 -15.25 15.94
C ALA A 449 26.09 -14.89 17.44
N LYS A 450 25.77 -15.84 18.32
CA LYS A 450 25.79 -15.62 19.77
C LYS A 450 27.18 -15.28 20.29
N SER A 451 28.22 -15.84 19.68
CA SER A 451 29.61 -15.64 20.07
C SER A 451 30.18 -14.33 19.54
N GLY A 452 29.82 -13.93 18.30
CA GLY A 452 30.34 -12.73 17.63
C GLY A 452 29.58 -11.43 17.95
N ARG A 453 28.36 -11.50 18.46
CA ARG A 453 27.51 -10.32 18.68
C ARG A 453 28.03 -9.32 19.72
N SER A 454 27.53 -8.10 19.62
CA SER A 454 27.51 -7.15 20.74
C SER A 454 26.46 -7.57 21.76
N ARG A 455 26.87 -8.08 22.93
CA ARG A 455 25.93 -8.48 24.00
C ARG A 455 25.10 -7.31 24.55
N LEU A 456 25.56 -6.08 24.36
CA LEU A 456 24.85 -4.88 24.81
C LEU A 456 23.59 -4.64 23.99
N THR A 457 23.70 -4.72 22.67
CA THR A 457 22.64 -4.27 21.74
C THR A 457 21.97 -5.41 20.99
N GLN A 458 22.59 -6.58 20.86
CA GLN A 458 22.12 -7.62 19.93
C GLN A 458 21.66 -8.89 20.63
N ALA A 459 20.39 -9.24 20.44
CA ALA A 459 19.76 -10.49 20.83
C ALA A 459 19.75 -11.49 19.65
N ILE A 460 19.90 -12.79 19.92
CA ILE A 460 19.91 -13.85 18.90
C ILE A 460 18.80 -14.84 19.20
N LEU A 461 17.96 -15.09 18.19
CA LEU A 461 16.88 -16.07 18.23
C LEU A 461 17.09 -17.13 17.14
N PRO A 462 17.62 -18.31 17.48
CA PRO A 462 17.74 -19.41 16.53
C PRO A 462 16.38 -20.06 16.29
N ILE A 463 16.05 -20.31 15.02
CA ILE A 463 14.84 -21.03 14.59
C ILE A 463 15.27 -22.36 13.99
N ARG A 464 14.54 -23.43 14.33
CA ARG A 464 14.82 -24.78 13.81
C ARG A 464 13.83 -25.19 12.74
N GLY A 465 14.37 -25.60 11.59
CA GLY A 465 13.58 -26.09 10.46
C GLY A 465 12.74 -24.99 9.81
N LYS A 466 11.86 -25.41 8.88
CA LYS A 466 10.97 -24.50 8.15
C LYS A 466 9.83 -24.05 9.06
N ILE A 467 9.59 -22.73 9.10
CA ILE A 467 8.47 -22.17 9.84
C ILE A 467 7.14 -22.64 9.21
N LEU A 468 6.13 -22.82 10.05
CA LEU A 468 4.78 -23.12 9.59
C LEU A 468 4.30 -22.03 8.63
N ASN A 469 3.88 -22.42 7.43
CA ASN A 469 3.21 -21.49 6.52
C ASN A 469 1.88 -21.05 7.14
N VAL A 470 1.84 -19.80 7.59
CA VAL A 470 0.69 -19.24 8.30
C VAL A 470 -0.47 -18.88 7.39
N GLU A 471 -0.24 -18.77 6.09
CA GLU A 471 -1.28 -18.49 5.10
C GLU A 471 -2.28 -19.65 5.00
N LYS A 472 -1.78 -20.89 5.19
CA LYS A 472 -2.57 -22.13 5.09
C LYS A 472 -3.02 -22.67 6.45
N ALA A 473 -2.59 -22.03 7.54
CA ALA A 473 -2.72 -22.58 8.87
C ALA A 473 -3.80 -21.84 9.67
N SER A 474 -4.70 -22.61 10.27
CA SER A 474 -5.64 -22.09 11.27
C SER A 474 -4.89 -21.40 12.43
N MET A 475 -5.52 -20.41 13.03
CA MET A 475 -5.03 -19.70 14.22
C MET A 475 -4.57 -20.64 15.36
N GLU A 476 -5.29 -21.74 15.61
CA GLU A 476 -4.93 -22.71 16.64
C GLU A 476 -3.57 -23.37 16.37
N ARG A 477 -3.31 -23.78 15.12
CA ARG A 477 -2.02 -24.37 14.71
C ARG A 477 -0.88 -23.36 14.77
N ILE A 478 -1.15 -22.11 14.41
CA ILE A 478 -0.16 -21.01 14.50
C ILE A 478 0.25 -20.79 15.95
N LEU A 479 -0.72 -20.72 16.86
CA LEU A 479 -0.45 -20.52 18.28
C LEU A 479 0.12 -21.77 18.95
N ALA A 480 -0.14 -22.97 18.43
CA ALA A 480 0.49 -24.18 18.92
C ALA A 480 1.97 -24.27 18.51
N ASN A 481 2.39 -23.57 17.46
CA ASN A 481 3.76 -23.60 16.97
C ASN A 481 4.73 -22.91 17.94
N GLU A 482 5.75 -23.63 18.37
CA GLU A 482 6.73 -23.17 19.35
C GLU A 482 7.60 -22.02 18.82
N GLU A 483 8.08 -22.10 17.58
CA GLU A 483 8.95 -21.08 16.97
C GLU A 483 8.22 -19.74 16.85
N ILE A 484 6.97 -19.78 16.39
CA ILE A 484 6.12 -18.59 16.27
C ILE A 484 5.86 -17.97 17.65
N ARG A 485 5.46 -18.77 18.64
CA ARG A 485 5.25 -18.29 20.03
C ARG A 485 6.51 -17.66 20.62
N THR A 486 7.65 -18.28 20.37
CA THR A 486 8.95 -17.84 20.85
C THR A 486 9.30 -16.47 20.27
N LEU A 487 9.05 -16.27 18.96
CA LEU A 487 9.24 -14.96 18.31
C LEU A 487 8.35 -13.87 18.90
N PHE A 488 7.04 -14.11 19.06
CA PHE A 488 6.12 -13.15 19.68
C PHE A 488 6.53 -12.79 21.11
N THR A 489 6.94 -13.80 21.88
CA THR A 489 7.38 -13.62 23.26
C THR A 489 8.69 -12.82 23.32
N ALA A 490 9.64 -13.10 22.42
CA ALA A 490 10.89 -12.35 22.31
C ALA A 490 10.63 -10.87 22.00
N MET A 491 9.80 -10.59 20.98
CA MET A 491 9.45 -9.23 20.56
C MET A 491 8.68 -8.45 21.62
N GLY A 492 7.91 -9.11 22.50
CA GLY A 492 7.19 -8.47 23.60
C GLY A 492 5.94 -7.68 23.18
N THR A 493 5.59 -7.69 21.89
CA THR A 493 4.47 -6.94 21.32
C THR A 493 3.10 -7.54 21.64
N GLY A 494 3.01 -8.78 22.11
CA GLY A 494 1.74 -9.50 22.22
C GLY A 494 1.26 -10.04 20.87
N PHE A 495 -0.02 -10.48 20.80
CA PHE A 495 -0.59 -11.13 19.62
C PHE A 495 -2.06 -10.74 19.42
N GLY A 496 -2.46 -10.50 18.17
CA GLY A 496 -3.86 -10.24 17.80
C GLY A 496 -4.39 -8.97 18.47
N GLN A 497 -5.52 -9.07 19.17
CA GLN A 497 -6.12 -7.91 19.86
C GLN A 497 -5.26 -7.37 21.02
N ASP A 498 -4.36 -8.18 21.58
CA ASP A 498 -3.42 -7.74 22.63
C ASP A 498 -2.12 -7.14 22.03
N PHE A 499 -2.04 -6.98 20.71
CA PHE A 499 -0.84 -6.50 20.03
C PHE A 499 -0.63 -5.00 20.29
N ASP A 500 0.55 -4.63 20.77
CA ASP A 500 0.95 -3.27 21.06
C ASP A 500 2.41 -3.05 20.63
N ILE A 501 2.60 -2.23 19.61
CA ILE A 501 3.91 -1.89 19.07
C ILE A 501 4.78 -1.14 20.08
N ASN A 502 4.19 -0.36 20.99
CA ASN A 502 4.94 0.42 21.97
C ASN A 502 5.62 -0.47 23.03
N LYS A 503 5.23 -1.75 23.10
CA LYS A 503 5.86 -2.76 23.96
C LYS A 503 6.95 -3.55 23.24
N ALA A 504 7.26 -3.21 21.99
CA ALA A 504 8.34 -3.85 21.25
C ALA A 504 9.66 -3.70 22.00
N ARG A 505 10.34 -4.83 22.22
CA ARG A 505 11.62 -4.87 22.93
C ARG A 505 12.81 -4.53 22.02
N TYR A 506 12.62 -4.62 20.72
CA TYR A 506 13.65 -4.40 19.70
C TYR A 506 13.06 -3.58 18.56
N HIS A 507 13.64 -2.42 18.25
CA HIS A 507 13.25 -1.61 17.09
C HIS A 507 13.93 -2.06 15.79
N LYS A 508 14.80 -3.09 15.85
CA LYS A 508 15.34 -3.75 14.67
C LYS A 508 15.18 -5.26 14.79
N LEU A 509 14.34 -5.84 13.95
CA LEU A 509 14.20 -7.26 13.72
C LEU A 509 14.94 -7.61 12.43
N ILE A 510 16.07 -8.31 12.54
CA ILE A 510 16.97 -8.61 11.43
C ILE A 510 16.85 -10.10 11.10
N ILE A 511 16.38 -10.42 9.89
CA ILE A 511 16.32 -11.78 9.36
C ILE A 511 17.69 -12.10 8.73
N MET A 512 18.39 -13.07 9.31
CA MET A 512 19.72 -13.51 8.87
C MET A 512 19.67 -15.01 8.55
N THR A 513 19.31 -15.31 7.30
CA THR A 513 19.18 -16.66 6.73
C THR A 513 20.32 -16.95 5.75
N ASP A 514 20.54 -18.22 5.45
CA ASP A 514 21.57 -18.63 4.49
C ASP A 514 21.25 -18.15 3.06
N ALA A 515 22.30 -18.00 2.24
CA ALA A 515 22.22 -17.54 0.86
C ALA A 515 21.92 -18.70 -0.12
N ASP A 516 21.00 -19.58 0.27
CA ASP A 516 20.57 -20.75 -0.48
C ASP A 516 19.04 -20.80 -0.65
N VAL A 517 18.55 -21.89 -1.26
CA VAL A 517 17.13 -22.07 -1.54
C VAL A 517 16.29 -22.26 -0.26
N ASP A 518 16.86 -22.85 0.79
CA ASP A 518 16.16 -23.10 2.04
C ASP A 518 16.08 -21.83 2.89
N GLY A 519 17.16 -21.05 2.94
CA GLY A 519 17.20 -19.73 3.56
C GLY A 519 16.24 -18.75 2.87
N ALA A 520 16.17 -18.75 1.54
CA ALA A 520 15.18 -17.97 0.80
C ALA A 520 13.73 -18.36 1.14
N HIS A 521 13.47 -19.66 1.33
CA HIS A 521 12.15 -20.16 1.72
C HIS A 521 11.81 -19.74 3.16
N ILE A 522 12.72 -19.90 4.13
CA ILE A 522 12.52 -19.48 5.52
C ILE A 522 12.28 -17.97 5.59
N ARG A 523 13.06 -17.18 4.84
CA ARG A 523 12.86 -15.73 4.73
C ARG A 523 11.46 -15.40 4.24
N THR A 524 10.96 -16.10 3.22
CA THR A 524 9.60 -15.89 2.69
C THR A 524 8.53 -16.22 3.74
N LEU A 525 8.68 -17.33 4.47
CA LEU A 525 7.77 -17.72 5.56
C LEU A 525 7.76 -16.70 6.72
N LEU A 526 8.93 -16.20 7.11
CA LEU A 526 9.08 -15.16 8.13
C LEU A 526 8.42 -13.85 7.70
N LEU A 527 8.65 -13.43 6.47
CA LEU A 527 8.02 -12.23 5.92
C LEU A 527 6.50 -12.38 5.87
N THR A 528 5.99 -13.55 5.49
CA THR A 528 4.55 -13.85 5.50
C THR A 528 3.98 -13.76 6.93
N LEU A 529 4.65 -14.37 7.90
CA LEU A 529 4.25 -14.31 9.32
C LEU A 529 4.21 -12.87 9.83
N ILE A 530 5.25 -12.10 9.57
CA ILE A 530 5.37 -10.71 10.01
C ILE A 530 4.31 -9.85 9.33
N TYR A 531 4.11 -10.03 8.02
CA TYR A 531 3.11 -9.30 7.25
C TYR A 531 1.68 -9.56 7.77
N ARG A 532 1.34 -10.82 8.03
CA ARG A 532 0.00 -11.25 8.46
C ARG A 532 -0.29 -10.94 9.92
N TYR A 533 0.68 -11.09 10.82
CA TYR A 533 0.43 -11.08 12.28
C TYR A 533 1.23 -10.04 13.07
N MET A 534 2.21 -9.38 12.45
CA MET A 534 3.04 -8.33 13.05
C MET A 534 3.11 -7.09 12.17
N ARG A 535 2.04 -6.81 11.41
CA ARG A 535 2.01 -5.72 10.42
C ARG A 535 2.48 -4.37 10.99
N PRO A 536 2.11 -3.94 12.22
CA PRO A 536 2.62 -2.69 12.75
C PRO A 536 4.14 -2.63 12.97
N VAL A 537 4.83 -3.76 13.17
CA VAL A 537 6.31 -3.82 13.25
C VAL A 537 6.92 -3.56 11.87
N LEU A 538 6.26 -4.06 10.82
CA LEU A 538 6.65 -3.79 9.44
C LEU A 538 6.36 -2.33 9.05
N ASP A 539 5.21 -1.79 9.42
CA ASP A 539 4.82 -0.40 9.11
C ASP A 539 5.69 0.62 9.86
N ALA A 540 6.08 0.33 11.11
CA ALA A 540 7.10 1.09 11.84
C ALA A 540 8.51 0.99 11.21
N GLY A 541 8.66 0.09 10.24
CA GLY A 541 9.89 -0.16 9.51
C GLY A 541 11.00 -0.73 10.39
N TYR A 542 10.64 -1.61 11.33
CA TYR A 542 11.59 -2.31 12.21
C TYR A 542 12.14 -3.59 11.58
N VAL A 543 11.68 -4.00 10.40
CA VAL A 543 12.04 -5.28 9.78
C VAL A 543 13.16 -5.09 8.75
N TYR A 544 14.21 -5.88 8.91
CA TYR A 544 15.41 -5.83 8.08
C TYR A 544 15.83 -7.24 7.63
N ILE A 545 16.52 -7.32 6.50
CA ILE A 545 17.13 -8.54 5.98
C ILE A 545 18.64 -8.31 5.91
N ALA A 546 19.41 -9.20 6.52
CA ALA A 546 20.87 -9.16 6.46
C ALA A 546 21.38 -9.56 5.06
N GLN A 547 22.49 -8.96 4.64
CA GLN A 547 23.17 -9.28 3.38
C GLN A 547 24.60 -9.75 3.69
N PRO A 548 24.81 -11.05 3.96
CA PRO A 548 26.15 -11.60 4.11
C PRO A 548 26.89 -11.62 2.76
N PRO A 549 28.22 -11.56 2.75
CA PRO A 549 29.01 -11.57 1.52
C PRO A 549 28.97 -12.94 0.84
N LEU A 550 29.03 -12.96 -0.50
CA LEU A 550 29.07 -14.20 -1.28
C LEU A 550 30.46 -14.83 -1.32
N TYR A 551 31.50 -14.00 -1.37
CA TYR A 551 32.88 -14.43 -1.52
C TYR A 551 33.81 -13.78 -0.50
N ARG A 552 34.85 -14.52 -0.13
CA ARG A 552 36.06 -13.98 0.50
C ARG A 552 37.24 -14.20 -0.43
N LEU A 553 37.88 -13.10 -0.82
CA LEU A 553 39.11 -13.12 -1.59
C LEU A 553 40.28 -12.80 -0.66
N ARG A 554 41.31 -13.66 -0.68
CA ARG A 554 42.54 -13.47 0.09
C ARG A 554 43.76 -13.54 -0.83
N GLN A 555 44.60 -12.51 -0.79
CA GLN A 555 45.88 -12.48 -1.51
C GLN A 555 46.98 -11.89 -0.62
N GLY A 556 47.86 -12.75 -0.11
CA GLY A 556 48.89 -12.34 0.85
C GLY A 556 48.27 -11.84 2.17
N LYS A 557 48.42 -10.54 2.45
CA LYS A 557 47.83 -9.87 3.63
C LYS A 557 46.47 -9.22 3.35
N MET A 558 46.09 -9.07 2.09
CA MET A 558 44.81 -8.49 1.68
C MET A 558 43.71 -9.55 1.85
N THR A 559 42.65 -9.18 2.55
CA THR A 559 41.41 -9.95 2.63
C THR A 559 40.26 -8.99 2.28
N GLN A 560 39.42 -9.39 1.33
CA GLN A 560 38.28 -8.60 0.89
C GLN A 560 37.05 -9.49 0.78
N TYR A 561 35.92 -8.98 1.24
CA TYR A 561 34.61 -9.62 1.11
C TYR A 561 33.87 -9.01 -0.08
N ILE A 562 33.21 -9.85 -0.86
CA ILE A 562 32.66 -9.48 -2.16
C ILE A 562 31.23 -10.02 -2.26
N ASP A 563 30.32 -9.18 -2.77
CA ASP A 563 28.87 -9.44 -2.73
C ASP A 563 28.30 -9.94 -4.06
N SER A 564 29.06 -9.87 -5.15
CA SER A 564 28.59 -10.26 -6.49
C SER A 564 29.66 -10.94 -7.33
N ASP A 565 29.21 -11.72 -8.32
CA ASP A 565 30.10 -12.33 -9.32
C ASP A 565 30.81 -11.29 -10.19
N GLU A 566 30.14 -10.18 -10.52
CA GLU A 566 30.70 -9.07 -11.30
C GLU A 566 31.86 -8.40 -10.56
N GLU A 567 31.64 -8.03 -9.29
CA GLU A 567 32.66 -7.42 -8.44
C GLU A 567 33.86 -8.36 -8.22
N LEU A 568 33.62 -9.68 -8.14
CA LEU A 568 34.70 -10.66 -8.06
C LEU A 568 35.55 -10.67 -9.33
N GLN A 569 34.95 -10.64 -10.52
CA GLN A 569 35.69 -10.59 -11.79
C GLN A 569 36.49 -9.30 -11.94
N ASP A 570 35.89 -8.16 -11.58
CA ASP A 570 36.56 -6.86 -11.64
C ASP A 570 37.79 -6.80 -10.74
N ILE A 571 37.65 -7.28 -9.49
CA ILE A 571 38.76 -7.34 -8.54
C ILE A 571 39.83 -8.30 -9.04
N LEU A 572 39.46 -9.50 -9.52
CA LEU A 572 40.42 -10.46 -10.08
C LEU A 572 41.20 -9.90 -11.27
N GLY A 573 40.58 -9.04 -12.09
CA GLY A 573 41.24 -8.36 -13.22
C GLY A 573 42.28 -7.31 -12.80
N GLN A 574 42.16 -6.76 -11.58
CA GLN A 574 43.05 -5.72 -11.06
C GLN A 574 44.18 -6.26 -10.16
N LEU A 575 44.08 -7.51 -9.71
CA LEU A 575 45.05 -8.10 -8.79
C LEU A 575 46.33 -8.57 -9.50
N PRO A 576 47.50 -8.44 -8.84
CA PRO A 576 48.76 -8.95 -9.38
C PRO A 576 48.71 -10.48 -9.56
N PRO A 577 49.40 -11.06 -10.56
CA PRO A 577 49.34 -12.51 -10.85
C PRO A 577 49.94 -13.41 -9.76
N SER A 578 50.73 -12.86 -8.82
CA SER A 578 51.38 -13.60 -7.74
C SER A 578 51.39 -12.78 -6.45
N PRO A 579 51.09 -13.40 -5.28
CA PRO A 579 50.71 -14.80 -5.08
C PRO A 579 49.30 -15.11 -5.62
N LYS A 580 48.97 -16.37 -5.91
CA LYS A 580 47.65 -16.74 -6.45
C LYS A 580 46.55 -16.35 -5.45
N PRO A 581 45.48 -15.65 -5.87
CA PRO A 581 44.36 -15.32 -4.98
C PRO A 581 43.61 -16.58 -4.55
N GLU A 582 43.32 -16.67 -3.26
CA GLU A 582 42.47 -17.70 -2.66
C GLU A 582 41.03 -17.16 -2.60
N ILE A 583 40.11 -17.83 -3.27
CA ILE A 583 38.69 -17.45 -3.31
C ILE A 583 37.90 -18.50 -2.55
N GLN A 584 37.21 -18.09 -1.50
CA GLN A 584 36.24 -18.90 -0.78
C GLN A 584 34.85 -18.37 -1.09
N ARG A 585 33.94 -19.24 -1.55
CA ARG A 585 32.52 -18.93 -1.69
C ARG A 585 31.80 -19.42 -0.44
N TYR A 586 31.03 -18.54 0.19
CA TYR A 586 30.18 -18.92 1.32
C TYR A 586 28.87 -19.51 0.79
N LYS A 587 28.46 -20.67 1.32
CA LYS A 587 27.16 -21.28 1.02
C LYS A 587 26.16 -21.11 2.16
N GLY A 588 26.64 -21.05 3.39
CA GLY A 588 25.81 -20.82 4.57
C GLY A 588 26.57 -20.05 5.64
N LEU A 589 25.82 -19.41 6.53
CA LEU A 589 26.35 -18.57 7.61
C LEU A 589 27.19 -19.38 8.61
N GLY A 590 26.93 -20.68 8.74
CA GLY A 590 27.70 -21.60 9.58
C GLY A 590 29.15 -21.85 9.11
N GLU A 591 29.49 -21.47 7.88
CA GLU A 591 30.86 -21.56 7.35
C GLU A 591 31.75 -20.38 7.79
N MET A 592 31.13 -19.32 8.33
CA MET A 592 31.82 -18.15 8.86
C MET A 592 32.12 -18.36 10.35
N ASP A 593 33.34 -18.02 10.76
CA ASP A 593 33.66 -17.90 12.18
C ASP A 593 32.99 -16.65 12.79
N ALA A 594 32.97 -16.57 14.12
CA ALA A 594 32.29 -15.49 14.83
C ALA A 594 32.85 -14.08 14.50
N ASN A 595 34.14 -13.95 14.19
CA ASN A 595 34.76 -12.67 13.85
C ASN A 595 34.39 -12.26 12.44
N GLN A 596 34.43 -13.20 11.48
CA GLN A 596 34.01 -12.96 10.10
C GLN A 596 32.54 -12.54 10.04
N LEU A 597 31.67 -13.23 10.79
CA LEU A 597 30.24 -12.90 10.84
C LEU A 597 30.00 -11.51 11.45
N TRP A 598 30.76 -11.15 12.48
CA TRP A 598 30.73 -9.80 13.06
C TRP A 598 31.12 -8.74 12.04
N GLU A 599 32.35 -8.81 11.52
CA GLU A 599 32.94 -7.79 10.64
C GLU A 599 32.13 -7.54 9.36
N THR A 600 31.45 -8.57 8.86
CA THR A 600 30.76 -8.50 7.57
C THR A 600 29.27 -8.19 7.71
N THR A 601 28.58 -8.78 8.69
CA THR A 601 27.11 -8.88 8.66
C THR A 601 26.45 -8.32 9.92
N MET A 602 27.13 -8.35 11.08
CA MET A 602 26.51 -7.94 12.34
C MET A 602 26.97 -6.57 12.85
N ASP A 603 28.19 -6.15 12.50
CA ASP A 603 28.78 -4.87 12.91
C ASP A 603 27.99 -3.67 12.34
N PRO A 604 27.39 -2.82 13.18
CA PRO A 604 26.63 -1.65 12.72
C PRO A 604 27.39 -0.70 11.79
N ASP A 605 28.72 -0.62 11.91
CA ASP A 605 29.54 0.30 11.13
C ASP A 605 29.84 -0.22 9.72
N ASN A 606 29.81 -1.53 9.51
CA ASN A 606 30.25 -2.18 8.26
C ASN A 606 29.15 -2.96 7.53
N ARG A 607 28.08 -3.37 8.23
CA ARG A 607 27.04 -4.23 7.66
C ARG A 607 26.14 -3.53 6.65
N ARG A 608 25.52 -4.34 5.79
CA ARG A 608 24.46 -3.93 4.86
C ARG A 608 23.16 -4.62 5.22
N LEU A 609 22.09 -3.84 5.37
CA LEU A 609 20.75 -4.34 5.68
C LEU A 609 19.75 -3.82 4.64
N LEU A 610 18.88 -4.70 4.15
CA LEU A 610 17.72 -4.29 3.37
C LEU A 610 16.56 -4.02 4.33
N ARG A 611 16.03 -2.80 4.33
CA ARG A 611 14.84 -2.46 5.12
C ARG A 611 13.57 -2.86 4.37
N VAL A 612 12.74 -3.69 4.98
CA VAL A 612 11.48 -4.12 4.37
C VAL A 612 10.44 -3.01 4.57
N SER A 613 9.71 -2.68 3.51
CA SER A 613 8.68 -1.62 3.53
C SER A 613 7.40 -2.11 2.87
N PRO A 614 6.22 -1.89 3.50
CA PRO A 614 4.93 -2.21 2.91
C PRO A 614 4.49 -1.05 1.99
N LYS A 615 5.16 -0.86 0.85
CA LYS A 615 4.84 0.24 -0.08
C LYS A 615 3.52 0.05 -0.83
N ASP A 616 3.03 -1.19 -0.92
CA ASP A 616 1.76 -1.53 -1.55
C ASP A 616 1.15 -2.72 -0.79
N ALA A 617 0.23 -2.44 0.13
CA ALA A 617 -0.40 -3.46 0.94
C ALA A 617 -1.23 -4.41 0.09
N GLU A 618 -1.91 -3.92 -0.94
CA GLU A 618 -2.84 -4.71 -1.75
C GLU A 618 -2.08 -5.61 -2.73
N ALA A 619 -1.04 -5.08 -3.39
CA ALA A 619 -0.16 -5.91 -4.21
C ALA A 619 0.62 -6.93 -3.37
N ALA A 620 1.12 -6.54 -2.19
CA ALA A 620 1.79 -7.48 -1.30
C ALA A 620 0.84 -8.58 -0.81
N ASP A 621 -0.42 -8.23 -0.49
CA ASP A 621 -1.44 -9.19 -0.08
C ASP A 621 -1.70 -10.24 -1.15
N GLY A 622 -1.96 -9.80 -2.39
CA GLY A 622 -2.16 -10.70 -3.52
C GLY A 622 -0.93 -11.55 -3.85
N VAL A 623 0.28 -11.02 -3.66
CA VAL A 623 1.53 -11.77 -3.84
C VAL A 623 1.70 -12.84 -2.77
N PHE A 624 1.46 -12.54 -1.49
CA PHE A 624 1.52 -13.53 -0.43
C PHE A 624 0.43 -14.60 -0.60
N GLU A 625 -0.80 -14.23 -0.96
CA GLU A 625 -1.87 -15.18 -1.22
C GLU A 625 -1.53 -16.11 -2.41
N MET A 626 -1.01 -15.54 -3.51
CA MET A 626 -0.60 -16.32 -4.69
C MET A 626 0.58 -17.27 -4.37
N LEU A 627 1.62 -16.79 -3.68
CA LEU A 627 2.82 -17.58 -3.41
C LEU A 627 2.66 -18.54 -2.24
N MET A 628 1.89 -18.19 -1.21
CA MET A 628 1.81 -18.93 0.05
C MET A 628 0.44 -19.57 0.30
N GLY A 629 -0.61 -19.17 -0.42
CA GLY A 629 -1.98 -19.68 -0.26
C GLY A 629 -2.22 -21.05 -0.89
N ASP A 630 -3.47 -21.50 -0.83
CA ASP A 630 -3.85 -22.88 -1.17
C ASP A 630 -3.95 -23.20 -2.66
N HIS A 631 -4.12 -22.18 -3.49
CA HIS A 631 -4.26 -22.36 -4.93
C HIS A 631 -2.91 -22.59 -5.61
N VAL A 632 -2.73 -23.79 -6.17
CA VAL A 632 -1.49 -24.20 -6.85
C VAL A 632 -1.35 -23.54 -8.23
N GLU A 633 -2.45 -23.42 -8.98
CA GLU A 633 -2.42 -22.96 -10.37
C GLU A 633 -1.88 -21.53 -10.57
N PRO A 634 -2.33 -20.52 -9.78
CA PRO A 634 -1.80 -19.17 -9.89
C PRO A 634 -0.30 -19.11 -9.59
N ARG A 635 0.15 -19.92 -8.62
CA ARG A 635 1.56 -20.02 -8.26
C ARG A 635 2.39 -20.64 -9.38
N ARG A 636 1.89 -21.73 -10.00
CA ARG A 636 2.55 -22.38 -11.14
C ARG A 636 2.74 -21.39 -12.27
N LYS A 637 1.67 -20.72 -12.68
CA LYS A 637 1.72 -19.70 -13.75
C LYS A 637 2.70 -18.57 -13.42
N PHE A 638 2.72 -18.10 -12.17
CA PHE A 638 3.69 -17.08 -11.75
C PHE A 638 5.15 -17.57 -11.89
N ILE A 639 5.43 -18.82 -11.52
CA ILE A 639 6.75 -19.43 -11.70
C ILE A 639 7.10 -19.51 -13.19
N GLU A 640 6.17 -19.98 -14.03
CA GLU A 640 6.35 -20.07 -15.48
C GLU A 640 6.63 -18.69 -16.13
N ASP A 641 5.87 -17.67 -15.74
CA ASP A 641 5.97 -16.32 -16.31
C ASP A 641 7.26 -15.58 -15.89
N ASN A 642 7.88 -15.94 -14.75
CA ASN A 642 8.98 -15.18 -14.14
C ASN A 642 10.31 -15.96 -14.04
N ALA A 643 10.31 -17.28 -14.14
CA ALA A 643 11.52 -18.07 -14.02
C ALA A 643 12.26 -18.18 -15.36
N VAL A 644 13.35 -17.41 -15.49
CA VAL A 644 14.16 -17.30 -16.72
C VAL A 644 14.79 -18.63 -17.18
N PHE A 645 14.91 -19.62 -16.29
CA PHE A 645 15.62 -20.89 -16.54
C PHE A 645 14.81 -22.17 -16.27
N VAL A 646 13.51 -22.07 -15.97
CA VAL A 646 12.68 -23.26 -15.68
C VAL A 646 12.16 -23.88 -16.97
N ASP A 647 12.45 -25.17 -17.16
CA ASP A 647 11.76 -25.99 -18.16
C ASP A 647 10.32 -26.25 -17.65
N PRO A 648 9.28 -25.86 -18.41
CA PRO A 648 7.88 -26.06 -18.02
C PRO A 648 7.54 -27.52 -17.67
N ASN A 649 8.29 -28.49 -18.21
CA ASN A 649 8.08 -29.91 -17.96
C ASN A 649 8.64 -30.40 -16.60
N ASN A 650 9.44 -29.59 -15.91
CA ASN A 650 10.06 -29.92 -14.62
C ASN A 650 9.37 -29.25 -13.43
N ILE A 651 8.23 -28.60 -13.66
CA ILE A 651 7.40 -28.07 -12.58
C ILE A 651 6.49 -29.20 -12.10
N ASP A 652 6.93 -29.90 -11.04
CA ASP A 652 6.10 -30.92 -10.41
C ASP A 652 4.81 -30.30 -9.83
N ALA A 653 3.73 -31.10 -9.90
CA ALA A 653 2.35 -30.70 -9.65
C ALA A 653 2.11 -30.09 -8.27
#